data_AF-A0A7S4VLQ2-F1
#
_entry.id   AF-A0A7S4VLQ2-F1
#
_cell.length_a   1.000
_cell.length_b   1.000
_cell.length_c   1.000
_cell.angle_alpha   90.00
_cell.angle_beta   90.00
_cell.angle_gamma   90.00
#
_symmetry.space_group_name_H-M   'P 1'
#
loop_
_entity.id
_entity.type
_entity.pdbx_description
1 polymer ?
#
loop_
_entity_poly.entity_id
_entity_poly.type
_entity_poly.pdbx_seq_one_letter_code
_entity_poly.pdbx_strand_id
1 'polypeptide(L)'
;TARLRLEDVAGSSCIATLRAAIAEGELAGLLPEELAFVEAALRREEQREAARAALRDAVGKPEVQLLRKALQEGRFLGLSDEELAEAEAALRVQERKAAAQKALQRAIRDQDIEAMRASLVEGEAAGLPAEELRAAEVALGIEERRAAVRRVLEGALSSRKLPEMVAAIEEARSVGLSDEEVAHAGAVLCEEVRKGMARTGLEEAASSRDMAGLQAALSAARAAGIAEEDLADAEAVLQEERRKVAARCGLEDAAATREIDALRAAIEEARVAGLMAEELTAACTVLAEEERRAAARLSLEAAVGARGIEALVGAIEEATAAGVPADELARATDVLCEVQQKARARAALQSAQRLREIPGLKEALEEAAAAGLSAEELADPRALLADLERKAAARAQLEEARGGRGILALRSAIEAARAAGLPSEELSAARALLLEEERKAAARKRLKAAESARGVAELRVAIKKARGVGIPSEELAAAEAILADEEQKVAARSSLEEAVASREPAALRAAVIQARGACLAPEEFAAAQEALCEEEKKADARSRLVEAMAFRGVASLEAAVRDGRKVGLAAPELAPAEAVLLEEQRKESARWGLEEAVASRAVYQLREALSEAREASLQPEELVAAETVLAEEERKSAARLSVAFAVGCRVLDDLRAAVEEGRAAGLADEELADAEKALQEEERKVAARRSLEDAVARRGIPSLKVAIEEGKAAGLPEEELRSAEAVLEEEEDKAAALEKRRGVMRQELEHAALIRDVAAMEAAIKEATEMGLKARELTMCKKALNEEWQKRAARAVAEKALQSRTPADLKMALARGKAAGLEAHELFQVESLLEST
;
A
#
# COMPACT_ATOMS: atom_id res chain seq x y z
N THR A 1 60.86 95.98 -67.83
CA THR A 1 61.73 95.31 -66.84
C THR A 1 60.95 94.78 -65.65
N ALA A 2 60.16 95.60 -64.95
CA ALA A 2 59.30 95.14 -63.85
C ALA A 2 58.31 94.04 -64.27
N ARG A 3 57.67 94.18 -65.44
CA ARG A 3 56.76 93.16 -65.99
C ARG A 3 57.43 91.81 -66.30
N LEU A 4 58.66 91.82 -66.83
CA LEU A 4 59.47 90.61 -67.04
C LEU A 4 59.87 89.96 -65.71
N ARG A 5 60.21 90.77 -64.69
CA ARG A 5 60.48 90.26 -63.33
C ARG A 5 59.23 89.66 -62.68
N LEU A 6 58.05 90.24 -62.90
CA LEU A 6 56.80 89.67 -62.39
C LEU A 6 56.48 88.32 -63.05
N GLU A 7 56.74 88.16 -64.34
CA GLU A 7 56.59 86.86 -65.03
C GLU A 7 57.58 85.82 -64.52
N ASP A 8 58.85 86.20 -64.31
CA ASP A 8 59.86 85.31 -63.72
C ASP A 8 59.54 84.94 -62.26
N VAL A 9 59.03 85.90 -61.48
CA VAL A 9 58.74 85.70 -60.04
C VAL A 9 57.37 85.06 -59.82
N ALA A 10 56.44 85.10 -60.77
CA ALA A 10 55.16 84.40 -60.64
C ALA A 10 55.32 82.87 -60.56
N GLY A 11 56.46 82.33 -61.02
CA GLY A 11 56.87 80.94 -60.79
C GLY A 11 57.63 80.70 -59.47
N SER A 12 57.94 81.75 -58.70
CA SER A 12 58.64 81.63 -57.42
C SER A 12 57.72 81.06 -56.35
N SER A 13 58.21 80.06 -55.62
CA SER A 13 57.56 79.49 -54.44
C SER A 13 57.82 80.30 -53.16
N CYS A 14 58.59 81.40 -53.24
CA CYS A 14 58.96 82.20 -52.08
C CYS A 14 58.00 83.39 -51.92
N ILE A 15 57.15 83.31 -50.89
CA ILE A 15 56.17 84.35 -50.51
C ILE A 15 56.83 85.73 -50.39
N ALA A 16 58.05 85.80 -49.84
CA ALA A 16 58.79 87.05 -49.70
C ALA A 16 59.20 87.66 -51.07
N THR A 17 59.55 86.83 -52.06
CA THR A 17 59.84 87.32 -53.42
C THR A 17 58.57 87.72 -54.16
N LEU A 18 57.47 86.98 -54.00
CA LEU A 18 56.17 87.36 -54.56
C LEU A 18 55.68 88.70 -54.00
N ARG A 19 55.76 88.91 -52.67
CA ARG A 19 55.42 90.19 -52.03
C ARG A 19 56.35 91.33 -52.48
N ALA A 20 57.65 91.07 -52.55
CA ALA A 20 58.61 92.06 -53.02
C ALA A 20 58.38 92.43 -54.50
N ALA A 21 58.03 91.46 -55.34
CA ALA A 21 57.73 91.69 -56.75
C ALA A 21 56.42 92.46 -56.94
N ILE A 22 55.37 92.17 -56.14
CA ILE A 22 54.13 92.96 -56.13
C ILE A 22 54.45 94.43 -55.76
N ALA A 23 55.20 94.65 -54.66
CA ALA A 23 55.60 95.99 -54.25
C ALA A 23 56.48 96.73 -55.29
N GLU A 24 57.40 96.02 -55.95
CA GLU A 24 58.23 96.57 -57.04
C GLU A 24 57.37 96.89 -58.28
N GLY A 25 56.37 96.07 -58.57
CA GLY A 25 55.41 96.28 -59.65
C GLY A 25 54.47 97.47 -59.41
N GLU A 26 53.99 97.66 -58.18
CA GLU A 26 53.22 98.83 -57.75
C GLU A 26 54.05 100.12 -57.87
N LEU A 27 55.30 100.11 -57.41
CA LEU A 27 56.22 101.25 -57.52
C LEU A 27 56.56 101.60 -58.98
N ALA A 28 56.55 100.61 -59.88
CA ALA A 28 56.75 100.80 -61.31
C ALA A 28 55.49 101.28 -62.06
N GLY A 29 54.36 101.47 -61.37
CA GLY A 29 53.11 101.96 -61.93
C GLY A 29 52.34 100.95 -62.79
N LEU A 30 52.55 99.65 -62.55
CA LEU A 30 51.80 98.59 -63.23
C LEU A 30 50.34 98.61 -62.77
N LEU A 31 49.43 98.25 -63.68
CA LEU A 31 48.01 98.24 -63.37
C LEU A 31 47.68 97.05 -62.45
N PRO A 32 46.64 97.15 -61.60
CA PRO A 32 46.19 96.03 -60.76
C PRO A 32 45.91 94.74 -61.54
N GLU A 33 45.45 94.86 -62.79
CA GLU A 33 45.25 93.73 -63.71
C GLU A 33 46.56 93.01 -64.07
N GLU A 34 47.67 93.74 -64.13
CA GLU A 34 49.01 93.20 -64.39
C GLU A 34 49.62 92.56 -63.13
N LEU A 35 49.18 92.96 -61.93
CA LEU A 35 49.60 92.39 -60.65
C LEU A 35 48.73 91.19 -60.21
N ALA A 36 47.49 91.09 -60.70
CA ALA A 36 46.50 90.09 -60.29
C ALA A 36 46.99 88.64 -60.42
N PHE A 37 47.81 88.32 -61.43
CA PHE A 37 48.38 86.98 -61.57
C PHE A 37 49.42 86.66 -60.48
N VAL A 38 50.22 87.65 -60.07
CA VAL A 38 51.23 87.50 -59.02
C VAL A 38 50.58 87.51 -57.62
N GLU A 39 49.52 88.30 -57.43
CA GLU A 39 48.68 88.22 -56.22
C GLU A 39 47.97 86.87 -56.09
N ALA A 40 47.50 86.30 -57.20
CA ALA A 40 46.93 84.96 -57.20
C ALA A 40 47.98 83.89 -56.89
N ALA A 41 49.22 84.04 -57.38
CA ALA A 41 50.35 83.19 -57.01
C ALA A 41 50.71 83.32 -55.51
N LEU A 42 50.72 84.55 -54.97
CA LEU A 42 50.94 84.82 -53.55
C LEU A 42 49.87 84.16 -52.66
N ARG A 43 48.59 84.32 -52.99
CA ARG A 43 47.50 83.67 -52.23
C ARG A 43 47.59 82.14 -52.26
N ARG A 44 48.00 81.55 -53.39
CA ARG A 44 48.21 80.10 -53.49
C ARG A 44 49.36 79.63 -52.60
N GLU A 45 50.47 80.36 -52.57
CA GLU A 45 51.60 80.02 -51.69
C GLU A 45 51.30 80.26 -50.20
N GLU A 46 50.55 81.30 -49.84
CA GLU A 46 50.08 81.52 -48.46
C GLU A 46 49.14 80.39 -48.00
N GLN A 47 48.25 79.92 -48.87
CA GLN A 47 47.41 78.75 -48.59
C GLN A 47 48.24 77.46 -48.44
N ARG A 48 49.27 77.26 -49.28
CA ARG A 48 50.22 76.15 -49.16
C ARG A 48 50.99 76.21 -47.84
N GLU A 49 51.46 77.38 -47.42
CA GLU A 49 52.15 77.55 -46.14
C GLU A 49 51.23 77.25 -44.94
N ALA A 50 49.97 77.72 -44.98
CA ALA A 50 48.98 77.38 -43.97
C ALA A 50 48.70 75.87 -43.90
N ALA A 51 48.62 75.20 -45.05
CA ALA A 51 48.47 73.74 -45.13
C ALA A 51 49.70 72.99 -44.59
N ARG A 52 50.92 73.48 -44.87
CA ARG A 52 52.16 72.95 -44.25
C ARG A 52 52.16 73.10 -42.73
N ALA A 53 51.64 74.22 -42.21
CA ALA A 53 51.53 74.44 -40.77
C ALA A 53 50.50 73.50 -40.14
N ALA A 54 49.33 73.34 -40.78
CA ALA A 54 48.29 72.40 -40.35
C ALA A 54 48.77 70.94 -40.39
N LEU A 55 49.53 70.55 -41.42
CA LEU A 55 50.18 69.23 -41.51
C LEU A 55 51.18 69.00 -40.37
N ARG A 56 52.05 69.97 -40.08
CA ARG A 56 53.01 69.86 -38.96
C ARG A 56 52.31 69.75 -37.60
N ASP A 57 51.27 70.55 -37.37
CA ASP A 57 50.46 70.47 -36.14
C ASP A 57 49.73 69.13 -36.03
N ALA A 58 49.20 68.60 -37.15
CA ALA A 58 48.52 67.31 -37.19
C ALA A 58 49.48 66.13 -36.97
N VAL A 59 50.72 66.19 -37.48
CA VAL A 59 51.76 65.16 -37.25
C VAL A 59 52.11 65.03 -35.76
N GLY A 60 52.05 66.14 -35.01
CA GLY A 60 52.29 66.16 -33.57
C GLY A 60 51.11 65.65 -32.72
N LYS A 61 49.93 65.44 -33.29
CA LYS A 61 48.70 65.03 -32.57
C LYS A 61 48.34 63.58 -32.88
N PRO A 62 47.92 62.78 -31.90
CA PRO A 62 47.54 61.37 -32.10
C PRO A 62 46.17 61.18 -32.79
N GLU A 63 45.63 62.21 -33.45
CA GLU A 63 44.29 62.17 -34.03
C GLU A 63 44.32 61.84 -35.53
N VAL A 64 44.07 60.56 -35.85
CA VAL A 64 44.01 60.02 -37.23
C VAL A 64 43.13 60.88 -38.16
N GLN A 65 42.01 61.41 -37.65
CA GLN A 65 41.07 62.21 -38.45
C GLN A 65 41.62 63.60 -38.79
N LEU A 66 42.32 64.25 -37.86
CA LEU A 66 42.97 65.54 -38.12
C LEU A 66 44.08 65.38 -39.16
N LEU A 67 44.86 64.31 -39.07
CA LEU A 67 45.96 64.04 -39.99
C LEU A 67 45.48 63.68 -41.40
N ARG A 68 44.40 62.89 -41.53
CA ARG A 68 43.73 62.63 -42.83
C ARG A 68 43.20 63.91 -43.46
N LYS A 69 42.56 64.78 -42.66
CA LYS A 69 42.03 66.07 -43.13
C LYS A 69 43.15 66.99 -43.61
N ALA A 70 44.23 67.13 -42.84
CA ALA A 70 45.39 67.93 -43.20
C ALA A 70 46.09 67.43 -44.48
N LEU A 71 46.21 66.10 -44.66
CA LEU A 71 46.73 65.49 -45.89
C LEU A 71 45.83 65.76 -47.10
N GLN A 72 44.52 65.68 -46.93
CA GLN A 72 43.56 65.98 -48.00
C GLN A 72 43.62 67.45 -48.42
N GLU A 73 43.67 68.37 -47.46
CA GLU A 73 43.84 69.81 -47.69
C GLU A 73 45.20 70.12 -48.35
N GLY A 74 46.28 69.48 -47.90
CA GLY A 74 47.61 69.61 -48.50
C GLY A 74 47.68 69.14 -49.95
N ARG A 75 47.07 67.99 -50.27
CA ARG A 75 46.96 67.49 -51.66
C ARG A 75 46.14 68.42 -52.54
N PHE A 76 45.03 68.94 -52.02
CA PHE A 76 44.16 69.87 -52.76
C PHE A 76 44.89 71.17 -53.13
N LEU A 77 45.78 71.66 -52.25
CA LEU A 77 46.59 72.86 -52.47
C LEU A 77 47.87 72.59 -53.27
N GLY A 78 48.09 71.35 -53.72
CA GLY A 78 49.21 70.96 -54.57
C GLY A 78 50.56 71.05 -53.85
N LEU A 79 50.60 70.69 -52.57
CA LEU A 79 51.87 70.35 -51.91
C LEU A 79 52.50 69.14 -52.60
N SER A 80 53.82 69.09 -52.60
CA SER A 80 54.58 68.00 -53.21
C SER A 80 54.49 66.70 -52.39
N ASP A 81 54.72 65.56 -53.04
CA ASP A 81 54.74 64.26 -52.37
C ASP A 81 55.79 64.20 -51.26
N GLU A 82 56.91 64.95 -51.40
CA GLU A 82 57.95 65.07 -50.37
C GLU A 82 57.42 65.77 -49.11
N GLU A 83 56.59 66.80 -49.26
CA GLU A 83 55.99 67.55 -48.14
C GLU A 83 54.86 66.77 -47.45
N LEU A 84 54.22 65.85 -48.17
CA LEU A 84 53.18 64.98 -47.62
C LEU A 84 53.76 63.70 -46.99
N ALA A 85 54.96 63.26 -47.41
CA ALA A 85 55.56 61.99 -47.01
C ALA A 85 55.68 61.82 -45.48
N GLU A 86 56.07 62.87 -44.76
CA GLU A 86 56.20 62.84 -43.30
C GLU A 86 54.83 62.63 -42.63
N ALA A 87 53.80 63.33 -43.11
CA ALA A 87 52.44 63.20 -42.59
C ALA A 87 51.77 61.88 -42.99
N GLU A 88 52.06 61.34 -44.18
CA GLU A 88 51.61 60.01 -44.59
C GLU A 88 52.26 58.90 -43.78
N ALA A 89 53.55 59.03 -43.47
CA ALA A 89 54.26 58.10 -42.57
C ALA A 89 53.66 58.16 -41.16
N ALA A 90 53.42 59.35 -40.61
CA ALA A 90 52.75 59.54 -39.33
C ALA A 90 51.34 58.95 -39.33
N LEU A 91 50.58 59.09 -40.43
CA LEU A 91 49.23 58.54 -40.55
C LEU A 91 49.26 57.01 -40.50
N ARG A 92 50.17 56.36 -41.24
CA ARG A 92 50.32 54.90 -41.20
C ARG A 92 50.63 54.40 -39.79
N VAL A 93 51.48 55.11 -39.05
CA VAL A 93 51.80 54.76 -37.66
C VAL A 93 50.57 54.90 -36.76
N GLN A 94 49.82 56.00 -36.87
CA GLN A 94 48.63 56.22 -36.04
C GLN A 94 47.46 55.28 -36.41
N GLU A 95 47.29 54.94 -37.68
CA GLU A 95 46.30 53.97 -38.13
C GLU A 95 46.62 52.56 -37.63
N ARG A 96 47.91 52.17 -37.65
CA ARG A 96 48.37 50.90 -37.07
C ARG A 96 48.11 50.83 -35.56
N LYS A 97 48.38 51.92 -34.82
CA LYS A 97 48.04 52.03 -33.39
C LYS A 97 46.55 51.89 -33.14
N ALA A 98 45.71 52.63 -33.87
CA ALA A 98 44.26 52.57 -33.69
C ALA A 98 43.68 51.19 -34.04
N ALA A 99 44.23 50.51 -35.05
CA ALA A 99 43.85 49.15 -35.40
C ALA A 99 44.26 48.14 -34.32
N ALA A 100 45.50 48.21 -33.83
CA ALA A 100 45.99 47.36 -32.75
C ALA A 100 45.20 47.56 -31.45
N GLN A 101 44.87 48.81 -31.11
CA GLN A 101 44.03 49.14 -29.95
C GLN A 101 42.62 48.54 -30.05
N LYS A 102 41.97 48.66 -31.22
CA LYS A 102 40.65 48.05 -31.45
C LYS A 102 40.70 46.54 -31.40
N ALA A 103 41.74 45.92 -31.95
CA ALA A 103 41.92 44.48 -31.89
C ALA A 103 42.10 44.01 -30.43
N LEU A 104 42.91 44.72 -29.65
CA LEU A 104 43.13 44.45 -28.23
C LEU A 104 41.85 44.61 -27.40
N GLN A 105 41.10 45.69 -27.60
CA GLN A 105 39.81 45.90 -26.91
C GLN A 105 38.78 44.83 -27.27
N ARG A 106 38.75 44.41 -28.54
CA ARG A 106 37.87 43.32 -28.97
C ARG A 106 38.28 41.99 -28.33
N ALA A 107 39.57 41.68 -28.32
CA ALA A 107 40.08 40.46 -27.69
C ALA A 107 39.79 40.40 -26.18
N ILE A 108 39.91 41.52 -25.47
CA ILE A 108 39.53 41.63 -24.06
C ILE A 108 38.03 41.44 -23.87
N ARG A 109 37.20 42.09 -24.71
CA ARG A 109 35.73 41.97 -24.64
C ARG A 109 35.26 40.54 -24.90
N ASP A 110 35.83 39.92 -25.93
CA ASP A 110 35.46 38.57 -26.36
C ASP A 110 36.13 37.49 -25.47
N GLN A 111 36.98 37.89 -24.51
CA GLN A 111 37.72 37.02 -23.59
C GLN A 111 38.56 35.94 -24.29
N ASP A 112 39.04 36.23 -25.51
CA ASP A 112 39.84 35.30 -26.30
C ASP A 112 41.32 35.43 -25.95
N ILE A 113 41.85 34.42 -25.26
CA ILE A 113 43.23 34.33 -24.76
C ILE A 113 44.24 34.44 -25.91
N GLU A 114 44.01 33.74 -27.02
CA GLU A 114 44.95 33.72 -28.15
C GLU A 114 44.88 35.05 -28.92
N ALA A 115 43.69 35.61 -29.08
CA ALA A 115 43.53 36.94 -29.68
C ALA A 115 44.14 38.05 -28.80
N MET A 116 44.06 37.95 -27.47
CA MET A 116 44.67 38.90 -26.54
C MET A 116 46.19 38.85 -26.62
N ARG A 117 46.79 37.65 -26.64
CA ARG A 117 48.24 37.47 -26.84
C ARG A 117 48.71 38.05 -28.16
N ALA A 118 48.01 37.74 -29.26
CA ALA A 118 48.36 38.26 -30.58
C ALA A 118 48.23 39.79 -30.65
N SER A 119 47.17 40.35 -30.04
CA SER A 119 46.92 41.80 -30.02
C SER A 119 47.88 42.57 -29.12
N LEU A 120 48.41 41.95 -28.06
CA LEU A 120 49.46 42.53 -27.21
C LEU A 120 50.77 42.69 -27.99
N VAL A 121 51.19 41.66 -28.73
CA VAL A 121 52.39 41.71 -29.57
C VAL A 121 52.26 42.76 -30.67
N GLU A 122 51.11 42.80 -31.37
CA GLU A 122 50.88 43.82 -32.40
C GLU A 122 50.72 45.23 -31.80
N GLY A 123 50.16 45.35 -30.60
CA GLY A 123 50.06 46.60 -29.85
C GLY A 123 51.42 47.16 -29.45
N GLU A 124 52.33 46.31 -28.98
CA GLU A 124 53.72 46.66 -28.69
C GLU A 124 54.46 47.09 -29.96
N ALA A 125 54.33 46.32 -31.04
CA ALA A 125 54.93 46.64 -32.34
C ALA A 125 54.38 47.93 -32.95
N ALA A 126 53.11 48.26 -32.70
CA ALA A 126 52.48 49.50 -33.11
C ALA A 126 52.86 50.69 -32.21
N GLY A 127 53.41 50.47 -31.02
CA GLY A 127 53.78 51.51 -30.06
C GLY A 127 52.59 52.07 -29.27
N LEU A 128 51.68 51.20 -28.83
CA LEU A 128 50.63 51.54 -27.87
C LEU A 128 51.23 51.98 -26.52
N PRO A 129 50.52 52.83 -25.74
CA PRO A 129 50.99 53.24 -24.43
C PRO A 129 51.07 52.05 -23.47
N ALA A 130 52.10 52.03 -22.62
CA ALA A 130 52.36 50.94 -21.69
C ALA A 130 51.19 50.67 -20.72
N GLU A 131 50.36 51.69 -20.43
CA GLU A 131 49.18 51.54 -19.58
C GLU A 131 48.11 50.64 -20.21
N GLU A 132 47.87 50.77 -21.52
CA GLU A 132 46.90 49.95 -22.25
C GLU A 132 47.38 48.49 -22.39
N LEU A 133 48.67 48.30 -22.62
CA LEU A 133 49.28 46.96 -22.66
C LEU A 133 49.20 46.28 -21.29
N ARG A 134 49.53 46.99 -20.19
CA ARG A 134 49.41 46.43 -18.83
C ARG A 134 47.97 46.05 -18.47
N ALA A 135 46.99 46.89 -18.84
CA ALA A 135 45.58 46.57 -18.59
C ALA A 135 45.16 45.27 -19.32
N ALA A 136 45.63 45.09 -20.55
CA ALA A 136 45.39 43.89 -21.33
C ALA A 136 46.17 42.66 -20.82
N GLU A 137 47.40 42.82 -20.33
CA GLU A 137 48.18 41.75 -19.69
C GLU A 137 47.49 41.24 -18.42
N VAL A 138 46.94 42.14 -17.59
CA VAL A 138 46.16 41.77 -16.40
C VAL A 138 44.89 41.02 -16.80
N ALA A 139 44.17 41.48 -17.82
CA ALA A 139 42.99 40.79 -18.33
C ALA A 139 43.32 39.38 -18.86
N LEU A 140 44.42 39.25 -19.62
CA LEU A 140 44.92 37.96 -20.09
C LEU A 140 45.26 37.02 -18.93
N GLY A 141 45.95 37.51 -17.89
CA GLY A 141 46.29 36.70 -16.72
C GLY A 141 45.08 36.20 -15.93
N ILE A 142 44.00 37.00 -15.86
CA ILE A 142 42.73 36.58 -15.26
C ILE A 142 42.08 35.47 -16.09
N GLU A 143 42.01 35.61 -17.42
CA GLU A 143 41.40 34.61 -18.30
C GLU A 143 42.22 33.32 -18.39
N GLU A 144 43.55 33.39 -18.40
CA GLU A 144 44.41 32.20 -18.33
C GLU A 144 44.17 31.40 -17.04
N ARG A 145 43.99 32.11 -15.91
CA ARG A 145 43.66 31.48 -14.64
C ARG A 145 42.27 30.85 -14.67
N ARG A 146 41.26 31.53 -15.22
CA ARG A 146 39.91 30.96 -15.43
C ARG A 146 39.95 29.71 -16.31
N ALA A 147 40.69 29.73 -17.42
CA ALA A 147 40.84 28.59 -18.31
C ALA A 147 41.58 27.40 -17.68
N ALA A 148 42.55 27.65 -16.80
CA ALA A 148 43.20 26.61 -16.02
C ALA A 148 42.23 25.96 -15.03
N VAL A 149 41.45 26.77 -14.29
CA VAL A 149 40.48 26.26 -13.32
C VAL A 149 39.32 25.53 -14.00
N ARG A 150 38.86 25.95 -15.18
CA ARG A 150 37.89 25.17 -16.00
C ARG A 150 38.38 23.75 -16.25
N ARG A 151 39.65 23.59 -16.65
CA ARG A 151 40.25 22.27 -16.89
C ARG A 151 40.32 21.42 -15.60
N VAL A 152 40.63 22.03 -14.47
CA VAL A 152 40.62 21.35 -13.15
C VAL A 152 39.19 20.92 -12.79
N LEU A 153 38.21 21.80 -12.98
CA LEU A 153 36.79 21.53 -12.72
C LEU A 153 36.27 20.39 -13.60
N GLU A 154 36.57 20.42 -14.90
CA GLU A 154 36.19 19.36 -15.83
C GLU A 154 36.86 18.02 -15.50
N GLY A 155 38.13 18.04 -15.10
CA GLY A 155 38.85 16.86 -14.60
C GLY A 155 38.21 16.27 -13.33
N ALA A 156 37.82 17.12 -12.38
CA ALA A 156 37.16 16.71 -11.15
C ALA A 156 35.74 16.16 -11.39
N LEU A 157 34.99 16.77 -12.31
CA LEU A 157 33.67 16.28 -12.74
C LEU A 157 33.79 14.91 -13.44
N SER A 158 34.85 14.71 -14.23
CA SER A 158 35.14 13.44 -14.89
C SER A 158 35.57 12.35 -13.91
N SER A 159 36.35 12.71 -12.88
CA SER A 159 36.83 11.75 -11.87
C SER A 159 35.72 11.33 -10.89
N ARG A 160 34.66 12.14 -10.75
CA ARG A 160 33.53 11.96 -9.81
C ARG A 160 33.96 11.75 -8.36
N LYS A 161 35.15 12.22 -7.99
CA LYS A 161 35.63 12.15 -6.61
C LYS A 161 35.18 13.38 -5.85
N LEU A 162 34.32 13.17 -4.85
CA LEU A 162 33.72 14.25 -4.06
C LEU A 162 34.74 15.29 -3.53
N PRO A 163 35.89 14.91 -2.94
CA PRO A 163 36.84 15.90 -2.43
C PRO A 163 37.49 16.75 -3.53
N GLU A 164 37.76 16.15 -4.71
CA GLU A 164 38.34 16.85 -5.86
C GLU A 164 37.32 17.83 -6.46
N MET A 165 36.04 17.43 -6.52
CA MET A 165 34.94 18.28 -7.02
C MET A 165 34.67 19.48 -6.11
N VAL A 166 34.61 19.27 -4.79
CA VAL A 166 34.43 20.38 -3.83
C VAL A 166 35.57 21.40 -3.95
N ALA A 167 36.82 20.93 -3.94
CA ALA A 167 37.99 21.81 -4.09
C ALA A 167 37.96 22.57 -5.42
N ALA A 168 37.62 21.91 -6.53
CA ALA A 168 37.53 22.55 -7.84
C ALA A 168 36.40 23.58 -7.94
N ILE A 169 35.25 23.34 -7.31
CA ILE A 169 34.12 24.29 -7.26
C ILE A 169 34.49 25.53 -6.43
N GLU A 170 35.16 25.36 -5.29
CA GLU A 170 35.64 26.48 -4.47
C GLU A 170 36.69 27.32 -5.21
N GLU A 171 37.63 26.66 -5.89
CA GLU A 171 38.62 27.34 -6.71
C GLU A 171 37.96 28.08 -7.89
N ALA A 172 36.95 27.47 -8.53
CA ALA A 172 36.17 28.09 -9.62
C ALA A 172 35.45 29.37 -9.19
N ARG A 173 34.85 29.38 -8.00
CA ARG A 173 34.26 30.59 -7.40
C ARG A 173 35.32 31.66 -7.13
N SER A 174 36.50 31.26 -6.65
CA SER A 174 37.57 32.20 -6.30
C SER A 174 38.15 32.97 -7.51
N VAL A 175 38.10 32.36 -8.71
CA VAL A 175 38.58 32.98 -9.97
C VAL A 175 37.46 33.65 -10.78
N GLY A 176 36.23 33.65 -10.25
CA GLY A 176 35.07 34.27 -10.85
C GLY A 176 34.66 33.61 -12.17
N LEU A 177 34.64 32.27 -12.22
CA LEU A 177 33.91 31.56 -13.28
C LEU A 177 32.41 31.91 -13.24
N SER A 178 31.70 31.66 -14.33
CA SER A 178 30.28 32.01 -14.41
C SER A 178 29.46 31.19 -13.41
N ASP A 179 28.39 31.79 -12.89
CA ASP A 179 27.49 31.11 -11.95
C ASP A 179 26.86 29.85 -12.58
N GLU A 180 26.68 29.83 -13.90
CA GLU A 180 26.19 28.67 -14.65
C GLU A 180 27.16 27.47 -14.59
N GLU A 181 28.46 27.70 -14.83
CA GLU A 181 29.50 26.65 -14.76
C GLU A 181 29.63 26.08 -13.35
N VAL A 182 29.60 26.96 -12.34
CA VAL A 182 29.67 26.58 -10.92
C VAL A 182 28.39 25.85 -10.48
N ALA A 183 27.21 26.28 -10.95
CA ALA A 183 25.94 25.64 -10.65
C ALA A 183 25.85 24.25 -11.29
N HIS A 184 26.32 24.09 -12.54
CA HIS A 184 26.38 22.79 -13.19
C HIS A 184 27.26 21.81 -12.41
N ALA A 185 28.47 22.22 -12.04
CA ALA A 185 29.36 21.39 -11.23
C ALA A 185 28.76 21.08 -9.85
N GLY A 186 28.07 22.05 -9.24
CA GLY A 186 27.35 21.88 -7.98
C GLY A 186 26.22 20.85 -8.08
N ALA A 187 25.47 20.84 -9.18
CA ALA A 187 24.42 19.85 -9.42
C ALA A 187 24.99 18.43 -9.52
N VAL A 188 26.09 18.25 -10.27
CA VAL A 188 26.79 16.95 -10.37
C VAL A 188 27.33 16.51 -9.01
N LEU A 189 27.87 17.44 -8.21
CA LEU A 189 28.31 17.14 -6.84
C LEU A 189 27.15 16.65 -5.96
N CYS A 190 26.00 17.34 -5.99
CA CYS A 190 24.82 16.93 -5.24
C CYS A 190 24.31 15.54 -5.65
N GLU A 191 24.36 15.21 -6.95
CA GLU A 191 24.01 13.89 -7.46
C GLU A 191 24.95 12.80 -6.92
N GLU A 192 26.27 13.00 -6.98
CA GLU A 192 27.25 12.03 -6.51
C GLU A 192 27.24 11.87 -4.97
N VAL A 193 26.98 12.96 -4.21
CA VAL A 193 26.77 12.86 -2.75
C VAL A 193 25.55 12.00 -2.45
N ARG A 194 24.45 12.19 -3.18
CA ARG A 194 23.22 11.40 -3.01
C ARG A 194 23.47 9.92 -3.30
N LYS A 195 24.21 9.60 -4.37
CA LYS A 195 24.63 8.21 -4.67
C LYS A 195 25.52 7.64 -3.58
N GLY A 196 26.48 8.41 -3.07
CA GLY A 196 27.34 7.99 -1.95
C GLY A 196 26.55 7.61 -0.70
N MET A 197 25.62 8.48 -0.27
CA MET A 197 24.76 8.21 0.89
C MET A 197 23.87 6.99 0.67
N ALA A 198 23.30 6.83 -0.53
CA ALA A 198 22.46 5.69 -0.84
C ALA A 198 23.24 4.37 -0.87
N ARG A 199 24.50 4.36 -1.35
CA ARG A 199 25.39 3.18 -1.26
C ARG A 199 25.68 2.79 0.19
N THR A 200 26.04 3.74 1.04
CA THR A 200 26.30 3.47 2.47
C THR A 200 25.03 2.95 3.16
N GLY A 201 23.87 3.56 2.90
CA GLY A 201 22.59 3.08 3.43
C GLY A 201 22.22 1.68 2.94
N LEU A 202 22.57 1.34 1.70
CA LEU A 202 22.37 0.01 1.14
C LEU A 202 23.28 -1.04 1.79
N GLU A 203 24.55 -0.71 2.03
CA GLU A 203 25.52 -1.58 2.70
C GLU A 203 25.16 -1.83 4.17
N GLU A 204 24.73 -0.78 4.88
CA GLU A 204 24.23 -0.89 6.26
C GLU A 204 22.97 -1.75 6.34
N ALA A 205 22.01 -1.56 5.43
CA ALA A 205 20.82 -2.38 5.36
C ALA A 205 21.14 -3.84 5.03
N ALA A 206 22.04 -4.08 4.07
CA ALA A 206 22.49 -5.44 3.71
C ALA A 206 23.17 -6.15 4.88
N SER A 207 23.94 -5.41 5.67
CA SER A 207 24.61 -5.93 6.85
C SER A 207 23.62 -6.22 7.99
N SER A 208 22.60 -5.38 8.18
CA SER A 208 21.57 -5.59 9.21
C SER A 208 20.58 -6.70 8.87
N ARG A 209 20.46 -7.06 7.58
CA ARG A 209 19.47 -8.02 7.05
C ARG A 209 18.01 -7.67 7.39
N ASP A 210 17.74 -6.41 7.70
CA ASP A 210 16.36 -5.93 7.88
C ASP A 210 15.69 -5.76 6.52
N MET A 211 14.71 -6.61 6.20
CA MET A 211 13.98 -6.54 4.93
C MET A 211 13.36 -5.18 4.64
N ALA A 212 12.80 -4.52 5.66
CA ALA A 212 12.14 -3.23 5.47
C ALA A 212 13.18 -2.14 5.18
N GLY A 213 14.24 -2.08 5.99
CA GLY A 213 15.40 -1.23 5.75
C GLY A 213 16.04 -1.45 4.37
N LEU A 214 16.14 -2.71 3.93
CA LEU A 214 16.77 -3.06 2.65
C LEU A 214 15.94 -2.67 1.43
N GLN A 215 14.60 -2.82 1.50
CA GLN A 215 13.70 -2.33 0.46
C GLN A 215 13.71 -0.79 0.37
N ALA A 216 13.72 -0.11 1.51
CA ALA A 216 13.84 1.34 1.57
C ALA A 216 15.18 1.81 0.99
N ALA A 217 16.28 1.14 1.35
CA ALA A 217 17.61 1.47 0.84
C ALA A 217 17.74 1.21 -0.68
N LEU A 218 17.21 0.10 -1.19
CA LEU A 218 17.17 -0.20 -2.64
C LEU A 218 16.35 0.84 -3.41
N SER A 219 15.19 1.26 -2.89
CA SER A 219 14.38 2.29 -3.55
C SER A 219 15.06 3.66 -3.55
N ALA A 220 15.71 4.05 -2.43
CA ALA A 220 16.53 5.25 -2.35
C ALA A 220 17.74 5.19 -3.29
N ALA A 221 18.38 4.02 -3.43
CA ALA A 221 19.51 3.79 -4.33
C ALA A 221 19.12 3.91 -5.81
N ARG A 222 17.97 3.35 -6.22
CA ARG A 222 17.42 3.55 -7.57
C ARG A 222 17.05 5.00 -7.83
N ALA A 223 16.41 5.68 -6.86
CA ALA A 223 16.10 7.11 -6.97
C ALA A 223 17.35 8.01 -7.07
N ALA A 224 18.48 7.56 -6.49
CA ALA A 224 19.77 8.21 -6.63
C ALA A 224 20.49 7.89 -7.96
N GLY A 225 19.97 6.97 -8.77
CA GLY A 225 20.58 6.58 -10.05
C GLY A 225 21.82 5.70 -9.89
N ILE A 226 21.88 4.86 -8.85
CA ILE A 226 22.88 3.81 -8.72
C ILE A 226 22.61 2.74 -9.79
N ALA A 227 23.67 2.21 -10.41
CA ALA A 227 23.54 1.20 -11.46
C ALA A 227 23.02 -0.14 -10.89
N GLU A 228 22.22 -0.88 -11.67
CA GLU A 228 21.64 -2.16 -11.24
C GLU A 228 22.71 -3.21 -10.83
N GLU A 229 23.90 -3.16 -11.43
CA GLU A 229 25.04 -4.01 -11.04
C GLU A 229 25.47 -3.78 -9.58
N ASP A 230 25.44 -2.53 -9.11
CA ASP A 230 25.76 -2.17 -7.72
C ASP A 230 24.62 -2.52 -6.75
N LEU A 231 23.40 -2.78 -7.24
CA LEU A 231 22.25 -3.18 -6.44
C LEU A 231 22.14 -4.70 -6.27
N ALA A 232 22.76 -5.47 -7.16
CA ALA A 232 22.58 -6.92 -7.27
C ALA A 232 22.89 -7.68 -5.97
N ASP A 233 23.95 -7.29 -5.25
CA ASP A 233 24.33 -7.95 -4.00
C ASP A 233 23.28 -7.74 -2.90
N ALA A 234 22.75 -6.51 -2.78
CA ALA A 234 21.69 -6.21 -1.81
C ALA A 234 20.38 -6.90 -2.21
N GLU A 235 20.03 -6.94 -3.49
CA GLU A 235 18.86 -7.69 -3.96
C GLU A 235 18.99 -9.19 -3.67
N ALA A 236 20.18 -9.76 -3.81
CA ALA A 236 20.43 -11.16 -3.45
C ALA A 236 20.19 -11.40 -1.96
N VAL A 237 20.66 -10.50 -1.08
CA VAL A 237 20.38 -10.56 0.37
C VAL A 237 18.88 -10.42 0.64
N LEU A 238 18.17 -9.52 -0.05
CA LEU A 238 16.71 -9.39 0.10
C LEU A 238 15.99 -10.69 -0.25
N GLN A 239 16.38 -11.31 -1.35
CA GLN A 239 15.77 -12.56 -1.83
C GLN A 239 16.09 -13.73 -0.89
N GLU A 240 17.30 -13.80 -0.34
CA GLU A 240 17.66 -14.78 0.68
C GLU A 240 16.77 -14.64 1.93
N GLU A 241 16.61 -13.42 2.45
CA GLU A 241 15.78 -13.19 3.64
C GLU A 241 14.29 -13.38 3.38
N ARG A 242 13.79 -13.03 2.18
CA ARG A 242 12.41 -13.36 1.77
C ARG A 242 12.16 -14.86 1.74
N ARG A 243 13.12 -15.64 1.22
CA ARG A 243 13.03 -17.12 1.24
C ARG A 243 12.99 -17.66 2.66
N LYS A 244 13.81 -17.10 3.57
CA LYS A 244 13.78 -17.50 4.99
C LYS A 244 12.44 -17.20 5.65
N VAL A 245 11.88 -16.01 5.42
CA VAL A 245 10.58 -15.62 5.99
C VAL A 245 9.47 -16.52 5.44
N ALA A 246 9.43 -16.74 4.13
CA ALA A 246 8.47 -17.65 3.51
C ALA A 246 8.59 -19.08 4.07
N ALA A 247 9.82 -19.58 4.23
CA ALA A 247 10.05 -20.89 4.81
C ALA A 247 9.66 -20.97 6.30
N ARG A 248 9.86 -19.90 7.10
CA ARG A 248 9.37 -19.81 8.49
C ARG A 248 7.84 -19.91 8.53
N CYS A 249 7.15 -19.11 7.71
CA CYS A 249 5.68 -19.16 7.62
C CYS A 249 5.20 -20.56 7.18
N GLY A 250 5.82 -21.14 6.16
CA GLY A 250 5.49 -22.51 5.71
C GLY A 250 5.73 -23.57 6.80
N LEU A 251 6.77 -23.39 7.63
CA LEU A 251 7.08 -24.26 8.76
C LEU A 251 6.06 -24.11 9.91
N GLU A 252 5.62 -22.88 10.20
CA GLU A 252 4.53 -22.61 11.15
C GLU A 252 3.20 -23.18 10.67
N ASP A 253 2.82 -22.98 9.41
CA ASP A 253 1.59 -23.52 8.82
C ASP A 253 1.59 -25.06 8.79
N ALA A 254 2.72 -25.68 8.43
CA ALA A 254 2.88 -27.13 8.47
C ALA A 254 2.81 -27.67 9.91
N ALA A 255 3.40 -26.97 10.88
CA ALA A 255 3.29 -27.33 12.29
C ALA A 255 1.87 -27.17 12.84
N ALA A 256 1.12 -26.18 12.36
CA ALA A 256 -0.28 -25.96 12.74
C ALA A 256 -1.21 -27.06 12.19
N THR A 257 -1.02 -27.43 10.92
CA THR A 257 -1.81 -28.49 10.25
C THR A 257 -1.45 -29.90 10.71
N ARG A 258 -0.22 -30.10 11.22
CA ARG A 258 0.30 -31.39 11.72
C ARG A 258 0.30 -32.50 10.66
N GLU A 259 0.29 -32.14 9.38
CA GLU A 259 0.41 -33.11 8.29
C GLU A 259 1.88 -33.53 8.12
N ILE A 260 2.16 -34.84 8.25
CA ILE A 260 3.52 -35.39 8.25
C ILE A 260 4.28 -35.02 6.97
N ASP A 261 3.67 -35.16 5.80
CA ASP A 261 4.31 -34.88 4.52
C ASP A 261 4.56 -33.37 4.31
N ALA A 262 3.61 -32.53 4.74
CA ALA A 262 3.77 -31.08 4.71
C ALA A 262 4.90 -30.61 5.65
N LEU A 263 4.97 -31.17 6.86
CA LEU A 263 6.04 -30.90 7.83
C LEU A 263 7.42 -31.29 7.29
N ARG A 264 7.54 -32.47 6.66
CA ARG A 264 8.80 -32.90 6.04
C ARG A 264 9.23 -31.97 4.90
N ALA A 265 8.29 -31.61 4.02
CA ALA A 265 8.56 -30.69 2.92
C ALA A 265 8.98 -29.30 3.43
N ALA A 266 8.26 -28.76 4.41
CA ALA A 266 8.55 -27.45 5.00
C ALA A 266 9.91 -27.42 5.74
N ILE A 267 10.26 -28.48 6.47
CA ILE A 267 11.57 -28.60 7.14
C ILE A 267 12.70 -28.62 6.11
N GLU A 268 12.53 -29.35 5.00
CA GLU A 268 13.56 -29.42 3.96
C GLU A 268 13.67 -28.09 3.19
N GLU A 269 12.55 -27.45 2.86
CA GLU A 269 12.54 -26.12 2.25
C GLU A 269 13.20 -25.09 3.16
N ALA A 270 12.94 -25.14 4.46
CA ALA A 270 13.58 -24.27 5.45
C ALA A 270 15.09 -24.51 5.58
N ARG A 271 15.56 -25.76 5.45
CA ARG A 271 17.00 -26.05 5.35
C ARG A 271 17.62 -25.46 4.09
N VAL A 272 16.96 -25.61 2.94
CA VAL A 272 17.42 -25.03 1.67
C VAL A 272 17.45 -23.50 1.72
N ALA A 273 16.49 -22.88 2.43
CA ALA A 273 16.46 -21.44 2.69
C ALA A 273 17.52 -20.98 3.71
N GLY A 274 18.22 -21.90 4.38
CA GLY A 274 19.28 -21.59 5.33
C GLY A 274 18.79 -21.16 6.70
N LEU A 275 17.61 -21.63 7.15
CA LEU A 275 17.18 -21.46 8.54
C LEU A 275 18.13 -22.22 9.49
N MET A 276 18.30 -21.69 10.69
CA MET A 276 19.14 -22.29 11.71
C MET A 276 18.47 -23.54 12.32
N ALA A 277 19.27 -24.48 12.80
CA ALA A 277 18.76 -25.72 13.40
C ALA A 277 17.80 -25.48 14.59
N GLU A 278 18.00 -24.39 15.33
CA GLU A 278 17.14 -23.95 16.44
C GLU A 278 15.72 -23.63 15.95
N GLU A 279 15.59 -22.96 14.80
CA GLU A 279 14.30 -22.61 14.19
C GLU A 279 13.56 -23.84 13.68
N LEU A 280 14.30 -24.86 13.24
CA LEU A 280 13.72 -26.14 12.79
C LEU A 280 13.32 -27.06 13.97
N THR A 281 13.80 -26.79 15.18
CA THR A 281 13.66 -27.73 16.31
C THR A 281 12.19 -27.95 16.66
N ALA A 282 11.39 -26.89 16.70
CA ALA A 282 9.95 -26.99 17.00
C ALA A 282 9.20 -27.87 15.98
N ALA A 283 9.37 -27.62 14.68
CA ALA A 283 8.73 -28.43 13.65
C ALA A 283 9.25 -29.89 13.63
N CYS A 284 10.54 -30.11 13.87
CA CYS A 284 11.09 -31.47 14.02
C CYS A 284 10.45 -32.22 15.19
N THR A 285 10.19 -31.54 16.32
CA THR A 285 9.51 -32.18 17.46
C THR A 285 8.06 -32.54 17.14
N VAL A 286 7.32 -31.65 16.46
CA VAL A 286 5.95 -31.94 16.03
C VAL A 286 5.92 -33.10 15.04
N LEU A 287 6.83 -33.12 14.06
CA LEU A 287 6.95 -34.22 13.11
C LEU A 287 7.21 -35.56 13.82
N ALA A 288 8.14 -35.59 14.78
CA ALA A 288 8.44 -36.80 15.54
C ALA A 288 7.26 -37.28 16.41
N GLU A 289 6.46 -36.36 16.95
CA GLU A 289 5.23 -36.69 17.69
C GLU A 289 4.16 -37.27 16.77
N GLU A 290 3.91 -36.65 15.62
CA GLU A 290 2.90 -37.12 14.67
C GLU A 290 3.31 -38.44 13.99
N GLU A 291 4.58 -38.65 13.68
CA GLU A 291 5.09 -39.94 13.21
C GLU A 291 4.90 -41.05 14.25
N ARG A 292 5.12 -40.73 15.54
CA ARG A 292 4.86 -41.68 16.64
C ARG A 292 3.38 -42.01 16.76
N ARG A 293 2.49 -41.02 16.61
CA ARG A 293 1.03 -41.22 16.58
C ARG A 293 0.60 -42.09 15.41
N ALA A 294 1.11 -41.82 14.21
CA ALA A 294 0.80 -42.59 13.01
C ALA A 294 1.24 -44.06 13.15
N ALA A 295 2.42 -44.31 13.70
CA ALA A 295 2.88 -45.66 13.99
C ALA A 295 1.98 -46.37 15.01
N ALA A 296 1.61 -45.68 16.10
CA ALA A 296 0.74 -46.24 17.12
C ALA A 296 -0.69 -46.53 16.61
N ARG A 297 -1.22 -45.69 15.70
CA ARG A 297 -2.50 -45.96 15.00
C ARG A 297 -2.44 -47.24 14.16
N LEU A 298 -1.36 -47.46 13.41
CA LEU A 298 -1.17 -48.69 12.64
C LEU A 298 -1.08 -49.92 13.55
N SER A 299 -0.35 -49.82 14.67
CA SER A 299 -0.32 -50.88 15.69
C SER A 299 -1.71 -51.15 16.28
N LEU A 300 -2.50 -50.10 16.55
CA LEU A 300 -3.85 -50.19 17.08
C LEU A 300 -4.81 -50.85 16.09
N GLU A 301 -4.79 -50.46 14.81
CA GLU A 301 -5.58 -51.10 13.76
C GLU A 301 -5.22 -52.57 13.58
N ALA A 302 -3.92 -52.91 13.58
CA ALA A 302 -3.46 -54.29 13.51
C ALA A 302 -3.97 -55.11 14.72
N ALA A 303 -3.92 -54.55 15.94
CA ALA A 303 -4.43 -55.20 17.14
C ALA A 303 -5.95 -55.39 17.12
N VAL A 304 -6.69 -54.40 16.63
CA VAL A 304 -8.14 -54.48 16.40
C VAL A 304 -8.49 -55.57 15.40
N GLY A 305 -7.73 -55.67 14.30
CA GLY A 305 -7.90 -56.73 13.31
C GLY A 305 -7.60 -58.13 13.87
N ALA A 306 -6.54 -58.26 14.68
CA ALA A 306 -6.15 -59.52 15.29
C ALA A 306 -7.10 -59.97 16.43
N ARG A 307 -7.84 -59.05 17.06
CA ARG A 307 -8.77 -59.30 18.18
C ARG A 307 -8.14 -60.08 19.36
N GLY A 308 -6.83 -59.93 19.58
CA GLY A 308 -6.13 -60.51 20.72
C GLY A 308 -6.16 -59.59 21.93
N ILE A 309 -6.57 -60.09 23.11
CA ILE A 309 -6.71 -59.28 24.33
C ILE A 309 -5.38 -58.59 24.70
N GLU A 310 -4.28 -59.34 24.78
CA GLU A 310 -2.96 -58.79 25.14
C GLU A 310 -2.44 -57.79 24.12
N ALA A 311 -2.63 -58.09 22.82
CA ALA A 311 -2.23 -57.19 21.73
C ALA A 311 -3.04 -55.88 21.73
N LEU A 312 -4.34 -55.95 21.99
CA LEU A 312 -5.22 -54.77 22.12
C LEU A 312 -4.85 -53.91 23.32
N VAL A 313 -4.60 -54.51 24.48
CA VAL A 313 -4.17 -53.76 25.67
C VAL A 313 -2.84 -53.06 25.42
N GLY A 314 -1.84 -53.77 24.89
CA GLY A 314 -0.53 -53.18 24.59
C GLY A 314 -0.61 -52.06 23.55
N ALA A 315 -1.40 -52.25 22.48
CA ALA A 315 -1.56 -51.23 21.45
C ALA A 315 -2.35 -49.99 21.95
N ILE A 316 -3.34 -50.17 22.84
CA ILE A 316 -4.05 -49.05 23.48
C ILE A 316 -3.11 -48.26 24.39
N GLU A 317 -2.27 -48.93 25.19
CA GLU A 317 -1.27 -48.27 26.04
C GLU A 317 -0.24 -47.49 25.21
N GLU A 318 0.28 -48.09 24.14
CA GLU A 318 1.23 -47.44 23.22
C GLU A 318 0.59 -46.23 22.51
N ALA A 319 -0.63 -46.38 21.99
CA ALA A 319 -1.37 -45.29 21.37
C ALA A 319 -1.72 -44.16 22.37
N THR A 320 -2.02 -44.50 23.62
CA THR A 320 -2.22 -43.52 24.70
C THR A 320 -0.92 -42.76 25.00
N ALA A 321 0.21 -43.45 25.10
CA ALA A 321 1.52 -42.83 25.33
C ALA A 321 1.98 -41.96 24.14
N ALA A 322 1.58 -42.30 22.91
CA ALA A 322 1.79 -41.47 21.73
C ALA A 322 0.82 -40.27 21.64
N GLY A 323 -0.21 -40.22 22.50
CA GLY A 323 -1.22 -39.16 22.50
C GLY A 323 -2.22 -39.25 21.35
N VAL A 324 -2.56 -40.47 20.92
CA VAL A 324 -3.66 -40.71 19.98
C VAL A 324 -4.98 -40.26 20.62
N PRO A 325 -5.88 -39.57 19.89
CA PRO A 325 -7.16 -39.07 20.40
C PRO A 325 -8.05 -40.16 21.02
N ALA A 326 -8.82 -39.78 22.06
CA ALA A 326 -9.64 -40.72 22.83
C ALA A 326 -10.78 -41.37 22.01
N ASP A 327 -11.29 -40.69 20.99
CA ASP A 327 -12.30 -41.19 20.06
C ASP A 327 -11.76 -42.30 19.15
N GLU A 328 -10.49 -42.22 18.74
CA GLU A 328 -9.84 -43.29 17.99
C GLU A 328 -9.55 -44.51 18.89
N LEU A 329 -9.15 -44.28 20.14
CA LEU A 329 -8.98 -45.32 21.15
C LEU A 329 -10.31 -46.00 21.53
N ALA A 330 -11.44 -45.30 21.42
CA ALA A 330 -12.75 -45.83 21.78
C ALA A 330 -13.10 -47.08 20.97
N ARG A 331 -12.83 -47.09 19.67
CA ARG A 331 -13.07 -48.27 18.81
C ARG A 331 -12.28 -49.49 19.28
N ALA A 332 -11.00 -49.32 19.60
CA ALA A 332 -10.16 -50.41 20.09
C ALA A 332 -10.60 -50.89 21.48
N THR A 333 -11.06 -49.96 22.33
CA THR A 333 -11.59 -50.24 23.67
C THR A 333 -12.91 -51.02 23.59
N ASP A 334 -13.80 -50.67 22.67
CA ASP A 334 -15.05 -51.39 22.43
C ASP A 334 -14.78 -52.82 21.95
N VAL A 335 -13.84 -52.99 21.02
CA VAL A 335 -13.41 -54.32 20.54
C VAL A 335 -12.78 -55.13 21.67
N LEU A 336 -11.95 -54.51 22.51
CA LEU A 336 -11.40 -55.17 23.70
C LEU A 336 -12.51 -55.62 24.66
N CYS A 337 -13.51 -54.78 24.90
CA CYS A 337 -14.67 -55.11 25.72
C CYS A 337 -15.46 -56.28 25.14
N GLU A 338 -15.75 -56.26 23.83
CA GLU A 338 -16.41 -57.36 23.11
C GLU A 338 -15.65 -58.68 23.25
N VAL A 339 -14.33 -58.66 23.02
CA VAL A 339 -13.48 -59.86 23.09
C VAL A 339 -13.39 -60.38 24.54
N GLN A 340 -13.31 -59.50 25.54
CA GLN A 340 -13.31 -59.89 26.96
C GLN A 340 -14.67 -60.48 27.38
N GLN A 341 -15.79 -59.90 26.95
CA GLN A 341 -17.12 -60.45 27.20
C GLN A 341 -17.26 -61.85 26.58
N LYS A 342 -16.80 -62.05 25.34
CA LYS A 342 -16.77 -63.36 24.69
C LYS A 342 -15.92 -64.37 25.46
N ALA A 343 -14.74 -63.97 25.94
CA ALA A 343 -13.88 -64.84 26.73
C ALA A 343 -14.51 -65.27 28.07
N ARG A 344 -15.17 -64.34 28.78
CA ARG A 344 -15.89 -64.62 30.03
C ARG A 344 -17.08 -65.54 29.79
N ALA A 345 -17.88 -65.27 28.77
CA ALA A 345 -19.01 -66.11 28.40
C ALA A 345 -18.58 -67.55 28.04
N ARG A 346 -17.47 -67.74 27.31
CA ARG A 346 -16.91 -69.08 27.05
C ARG A 346 -16.56 -69.82 28.34
N ALA A 347 -15.94 -69.13 29.30
CA ALA A 347 -15.59 -69.72 30.59
C ALA A 347 -16.84 -70.10 31.42
N ALA A 348 -17.86 -69.24 31.44
CA ALA A 348 -19.14 -69.50 32.08
C ALA A 348 -19.86 -70.71 31.45
N LEU A 349 -19.90 -70.77 30.12
CA LEU A 349 -20.46 -71.86 29.34
C LEU A 349 -19.77 -73.20 29.64
N GLN A 350 -18.44 -73.20 29.70
CA GLN A 350 -17.64 -74.39 30.02
C GLN A 350 -17.86 -74.85 31.47
N SER A 351 -18.04 -73.93 32.41
CA SER A 351 -18.39 -74.23 33.80
C SER A 351 -19.78 -74.86 33.91
N ALA A 352 -20.78 -74.28 33.25
CA ALA A 352 -22.16 -74.78 33.25
C ALA A 352 -22.29 -76.17 32.60
N GLN A 353 -21.55 -76.43 31.51
CA GLN A 353 -21.46 -77.75 30.88
C GLN A 353 -20.92 -78.83 31.84
N ARG A 354 -19.97 -78.47 32.72
CA ARG A 354 -19.42 -79.40 33.73
C ARG A 354 -20.43 -79.73 34.82
N LEU A 355 -21.21 -78.75 35.27
CA LEU A 355 -22.20 -78.93 36.34
C LEU A 355 -23.49 -79.63 35.88
N ARG A 356 -23.83 -79.56 34.58
CA ARG A 356 -25.03 -80.18 33.95
C ARG A 356 -26.35 -79.76 34.59
N GLU A 357 -26.41 -78.57 35.16
CA GLU A 357 -27.63 -77.97 35.68
C GLU A 357 -28.34 -77.19 34.57
N ILE A 358 -29.61 -77.53 34.31
CA ILE A 358 -30.40 -76.90 33.23
C ILE A 358 -30.50 -75.38 33.40
N PRO A 359 -30.78 -74.81 34.58
CA PRO A 359 -30.86 -73.35 34.75
C PRO A 359 -29.51 -72.66 34.48
N GLY A 360 -28.41 -73.17 35.05
CA GLY A 360 -27.08 -72.59 34.85
C GLY A 360 -26.57 -72.70 33.40
N LEU A 361 -26.94 -73.76 32.68
CA LEU A 361 -26.58 -73.91 31.26
C LEU A 361 -27.41 -73.00 30.35
N LYS A 362 -28.68 -72.69 30.69
CA LYS A 362 -29.49 -71.68 29.99
C LYS A 362 -28.96 -70.28 30.18
N GLU A 363 -28.68 -69.90 31.43
CA GLU A 363 -28.12 -68.59 31.77
C GLU A 363 -26.78 -68.38 31.07
N ALA A 364 -25.88 -69.36 31.12
CA ALA A 364 -24.60 -69.29 30.41
C ALA A 364 -24.74 -69.27 28.87
N LEU A 365 -25.77 -69.91 28.30
CA LEU A 365 -26.06 -69.85 26.86
C LEU A 365 -26.65 -68.50 26.44
N GLU A 366 -27.48 -67.89 27.28
CA GLU A 366 -28.02 -66.54 27.08
C GLU A 366 -26.91 -65.49 27.20
N GLU A 367 -26.06 -65.58 28.23
CA GLU A 367 -24.89 -64.72 28.40
C GLU A 367 -23.91 -64.88 27.23
N ALA A 368 -23.69 -66.11 26.75
CA ALA A 368 -22.86 -66.36 25.59
C ALA A 368 -23.47 -65.90 24.26
N ALA A 369 -24.80 -65.97 24.10
CA ALA A 369 -25.48 -65.40 22.95
C ALA A 369 -25.46 -63.87 22.97
N ALA A 370 -25.65 -63.25 24.15
CA ALA A 370 -25.57 -61.80 24.34
C ALA A 370 -24.15 -61.27 24.11
N ALA A 371 -23.12 -62.02 24.50
CA ALA A 371 -21.73 -61.73 24.18
C ALA A 371 -21.37 -62.01 22.70
N GLY A 372 -22.28 -62.54 21.88
CA GLY A 372 -22.09 -62.76 20.45
C GLY A 372 -21.15 -63.93 20.11
N LEU A 373 -21.12 -65.00 20.91
CA LEU A 373 -20.44 -66.24 20.52
C LEU A 373 -21.10 -66.84 19.27
N SER A 374 -20.28 -67.48 18.43
CA SER A 374 -20.76 -68.05 17.17
C SER A 374 -21.70 -69.22 17.38
N ALA A 375 -22.56 -69.51 16.39
CA ALA A 375 -23.49 -70.64 16.45
C ALA A 375 -22.79 -71.99 16.62
N GLU A 376 -21.55 -72.13 16.13
CA GLU A 376 -20.71 -73.32 16.30
C GLU A 376 -20.27 -73.50 17.76
N GLU A 377 -19.80 -72.44 18.43
CA GLU A 377 -19.40 -72.49 19.85
C GLU A 377 -20.58 -72.76 20.78
N LEU A 378 -21.78 -72.35 20.38
CA LEU A 378 -23.01 -72.62 21.12
C LEU A 378 -23.61 -74.00 20.79
N ALA A 379 -23.16 -74.68 19.73
CA ALA A 379 -23.79 -75.90 19.23
C ALA A 379 -23.70 -77.06 20.24
N ASP A 380 -22.50 -77.33 20.78
CA ASP A 380 -22.28 -78.40 21.75
C ASP A 380 -23.03 -78.17 23.08
N PRO A 381 -22.97 -76.97 23.73
CA PRO A 381 -23.77 -76.71 24.92
C PRO A 381 -25.27 -76.69 24.64
N ARG A 382 -25.73 -76.25 23.46
CA ARG A 382 -27.14 -76.37 23.05
C ARG A 382 -27.56 -77.82 22.86
N ALA A 383 -26.69 -78.67 22.30
CA ALA A 383 -26.96 -80.10 22.17
C ALA A 383 -27.00 -80.79 23.54
N LEU A 384 -26.11 -80.41 24.46
CA LEU A 384 -26.12 -80.89 25.85
C LEU A 384 -27.38 -80.41 26.59
N LEU A 385 -27.75 -79.14 26.45
CA LEU A 385 -28.99 -78.60 27.00
C LEU A 385 -30.19 -79.35 26.42
N ALA A 386 -30.24 -79.54 25.11
CA ALA A 386 -31.32 -80.28 24.45
C ALA A 386 -31.39 -81.75 24.89
N ASP A 387 -30.27 -82.41 25.21
CA ASP A 387 -30.28 -83.78 25.77
C ASP A 387 -30.76 -83.80 27.23
N LEU A 388 -30.30 -82.87 28.05
CA LEU A 388 -30.72 -82.72 29.45
C LEU A 388 -32.20 -82.32 29.55
N GLU A 389 -32.65 -81.39 28.70
CA GLU A 389 -34.05 -81.00 28.56
C GLU A 389 -34.88 -82.13 27.98
N ARG A 390 -34.39 -82.91 27.01
CA ARG A 390 -35.11 -84.10 26.52
C ARG A 390 -35.30 -85.13 27.63
N LYS A 391 -34.30 -85.35 28.49
CA LYS A 391 -34.41 -86.23 29.65
C LYS A 391 -35.32 -85.67 30.73
N ALA A 392 -35.22 -84.38 31.05
CA ALA A 392 -36.08 -83.71 32.02
C ALA A 392 -37.54 -83.62 31.53
N ALA A 393 -37.75 -83.29 30.26
CA ALA A 393 -39.05 -83.30 29.60
C ALA A 393 -39.59 -84.71 29.49
N ALA A 394 -38.79 -85.74 29.23
CA ALA A 394 -39.27 -87.11 29.23
C ALA A 394 -39.66 -87.58 30.65
N ARG A 395 -38.97 -87.13 31.71
CA ARG A 395 -39.39 -87.35 33.11
C ARG A 395 -40.67 -86.59 33.44
N ALA A 396 -40.75 -85.33 33.06
CA ALA A 396 -41.92 -84.48 33.25
C ALA A 396 -43.12 -85.04 32.49
N GLN A 397 -42.95 -85.47 31.23
CA GLN A 397 -43.96 -86.13 30.40
C GLN A 397 -44.33 -87.50 30.96
N LEU A 398 -43.42 -88.24 31.59
CA LEU A 398 -43.75 -89.50 32.24
C LEU A 398 -44.59 -89.25 33.50
N GLU A 399 -44.23 -88.28 34.33
CA GLU A 399 -45.00 -87.89 35.52
C GLU A 399 -46.33 -87.21 35.18
N GLU A 400 -46.34 -86.36 34.16
CA GLU A 400 -47.53 -85.72 33.61
C GLU A 400 -48.43 -86.74 32.93
N ALA A 401 -47.90 -87.69 32.15
CA ALA A 401 -48.70 -88.77 31.59
C ALA A 401 -49.27 -89.68 32.69
N ARG A 402 -48.54 -89.87 33.80
CA ARG A 402 -49.03 -90.58 34.99
C ARG A 402 -50.14 -89.81 35.70
N GLY A 403 -50.02 -88.49 35.85
CA GLY A 403 -51.02 -87.63 36.47
C GLY A 403 -52.26 -87.43 35.59
N GLY A 404 -52.05 -87.17 34.30
CA GLY A 404 -53.08 -86.87 33.29
C GLY A 404 -53.75 -88.10 32.69
N ARG A 405 -53.21 -89.29 32.94
CA ARG A 405 -53.78 -90.58 32.52
C ARG A 405 -54.20 -90.54 31.03
N GLY A 406 -53.28 -90.50 30.08
CA GLY A 406 -53.63 -90.59 28.66
C GLY A 406 -53.02 -91.83 28.04
N ILE A 407 -53.74 -92.64 27.25
CA ILE A 407 -53.16 -93.88 26.67
C ILE A 407 -51.93 -93.60 25.82
N LEU A 408 -52.11 -92.77 24.80
CA LEU A 408 -51.06 -92.52 23.82
C LEU A 408 -49.98 -91.67 24.48
N ALA A 409 -50.35 -90.79 25.41
CA ALA A 409 -49.40 -90.03 26.22
C ALA A 409 -48.58 -90.94 27.15
N LEU A 410 -49.17 -91.97 27.76
CA LEU A 410 -48.47 -92.94 28.59
C LEU A 410 -47.60 -93.87 27.74
N ARG A 411 -48.11 -94.42 26.61
CA ARG A 411 -47.31 -95.21 25.65
C ARG A 411 -46.15 -94.40 25.10
N SER A 412 -46.44 -93.19 24.62
CA SER A 412 -45.47 -92.28 24.03
C SER A 412 -44.53 -91.71 25.06
N ALA A 413 -44.95 -91.41 26.29
CA ALA A 413 -44.06 -90.95 27.35
C ALA A 413 -43.16 -92.09 27.84
N ILE A 414 -43.66 -93.33 27.89
CA ILE A 414 -42.84 -94.51 28.20
C ILE A 414 -41.83 -94.78 27.08
N GLU A 415 -42.23 -94.64 25.80
CA GLU A 415 -41.32 -94.77 24.66
C GLU A 415 -40.35 -93.59 24.53
N ALA A 416 -40.79 -92.35 24.78
CA ALA A 416 -39.96 -91.15 24.76
C ALA A 416 -38.98 -91.14 25.94
N ALA A 417 -39.41 -91.57 27.12
CA ALA A 417 -38.54 -91.77 28.27
C ALA A 417 -37.50 -92.88 28.01
N ARG A 418 -37.89 -93.95 27.33
CA ARG A 418 -36.95 -94.98 26.87
C ARG A 418 -35.98 -94.46 25.80
N ALA A 419 -36.47 -93.68 24.83
CA ALA A 419 -35.66 -93.08 23.78
C ALA A 419 -34.70 -92.00 24.33
N ALA A 420 -35.09 -91.31 25.40
CA ALA A 420 -34.25 -90.38 26.14
C ALA A 420 -33.26 -91.07 27.11
N GLY A 421 -33.31 -92.40 27.22
CA GLY A 421 -32.39 -93.20 28.02
C GLY A 421 -32.67 -93.21 29.53
N LEU A 422 -33.91 -93.00 29.94
CA LEU A 422 -34.30 -93.09 31.36
C LEU A 422 -34.26 -94.55 31.86
N PRO A 423 -33.81 -94.80 33.11
CA PRO A 423 -33.64 -96.14 33.65
C PRO A 423 -34.99 -96.86 33.81
N SER A 424 -35.00 -98.19 33.61
CA SER A 424 -36.22 -99.00 33.53
C SER A 424 -37.09 -98.99 34.79
N GLU A 425 -36.51 -98.68 35.95
CA GLU A 425 -37.21 -98.58 37.23
C GLU A 425 -38.24 -97.42 37.22
N GLU A 426 -37.91 -96.29 36.58
CA GLU A 426 -38.78 -95.11 36.47
C GLU A 426 -40.03 -95.38 35.57
N LEU A 427 -39.97 -96.33 34.63
CA LEU A 427 -41.04 -96.61 33.64
C LEU A 427 -42.16 -97.55 34.14
N SER A 428 -41.95 -98.25 35.25
CA SER A 428 -42.79 -99.37 35.69
C SER A 428 -44.21 -98.96 36.09
N ALA A 429 -44.36 -97.83 36.79
CA ALA A 429 -45.64 -97.34 37.28
C ALA A 429 -46.53 -96.70 36.19
N ALA A 430 -45.94 -96.10 35.15
CA ALA A 430 -46.67 -95.55 34.01
C ALA A 430 -47.34 -96.64 33.15
N ARG A 431 -46.73 -97.83 33.06
CA ARG A 431 -47.28 -98.98 32.30
C ARG A 431 -48.59 -99.52 32.87
N ALA A 432 -48.78 -99.42 34.20
CA ALA A 432 -50.01 -99.87 34.86
C ALA A 432 -51.19 -98.92 34.58
N LEU A 433 -50.96 -97.61 34.62
CA LEU A 433 -51.94 -96.55 34.32
C LEU A 433 -52.43 -96.58 32.86
N LEU A 434 -51.55 -96.99 31.94
CA LEU A 434 -51.84 -97.06 30.51
C LEU A 434 -53.02 -98.00 30.20
N LEU A 435 -53.08 -99.15 30.87
CA LEU A 435 -54.11 -100.17 30.65
C LEU A 435 -55.52 -99.68 31.05
N GLU A 436 -55.61 -98.80 32.05
CA GLU A 436 -56.87 -98.20 32.52
C GLU A 436 -57.41 -97.18 31.51
N GLU A 437 -56.53 -96.37 30.95
CA GLU A 437 -56.87 -95.34 29.97
C GLU A 437 -57.25 -95.92 28.61
N GLU A 438 -56.83 -97.15 28.32
CA GLU A 438 -57.14 -97.85 27.06
C GLU A 438 -58.62 -97.99 26.77
N ARG A 439 -59.41 -98.03 27.85
CA ARG A 439 -60.87 -98.04 27.79
C ARG A 439 -61.46 -96.64 27.56
N LYS A 440 -60.83 -95.57 28.04
CA LYS A 440 -61.29 -94.18 27.88
C LYS A 440 -60.99 -93.61 26.48
N ALA A 441 -59.84 -93.87 25.87
CA ALA A 441 -59.58 -93.27 24.55
C ALA A 441 -60.27 -93.95 23.36
N ALA A 442 -60.87 -95.14 23.52
CA ALA A 442 -61.80 -95.66 22.51
C ALA A 442 -63.01 -94.73 22.34
N ALA A 443 -63.43 -94.04 23.40
CA ALA A 443 -64.45 -93.00 23.33
C ALA A 443 -63.90 -91.64 22.85
N ARG A 444 -62.67 -91.25 23.25
CA ARG A 444 -61.99 -90.04 22.73
C ARG A 444 -61.73 -90.11 21.22
N LYS A 445 -61.44 -91.30 20.67
CA LYS A 445 -61.23 -91.50 19.21
C LYS A 445 -62.47 -91.14 18.39
N ARG A 446 -63.68 -91.37 18.93
CA ARG A 446 -64.94 -90.95 18.30
C ARG A 446 -65.19 -89.44 18.43
N LEU A 447 -64.74 -88.81 19.52
CA LEU A 447 -64.78 -87.35 19.70
C LEU A 447 -63.83 -86.64 18.72
N LYS A 448 -62.59 -87.11 18.61
CA LYS A 448 -61.59 -86.60 17.67
C LYS A 448 -61.97 -86.72 16.20
N ALA A 449 -62.67 -87.78 15.82
CA ALA A 449 -63.16 -87.93 14.45
C ALA A 449 -64.16 -86.82 14.08
N ALA A 450 -65.00 -86.39 15.03
CA ALA A 450 -65.90 -85.26 14.85
C ALA A 450 -65.17 -83.90 14.91
N GLU A 451 -64.20 -83.73 15.81
CA GLU A 451 -63.31 -82.55 15.83
C GLU A 451 -62.53 -82.37 14.53
N SER A 452 -62.10 -83.46 13.90
CA SER A 452 -61.32 -83.42 12.66
C SER A 452 -62.16 -83.10 11.43
N ALA A 453 -63.44 -83.49 11.44
CA ALA A 453 -64.36 -83.14 10.36
C ALA A 453 -64.76 -81.66 10.39
N ARG A 454 -64.59 -80.97 11.54
CA ARG A 454 -64.96 -79.57 11.81
C ARG A 454 -66.39 -79.18 11.42
N GLY A 455 -67.24 -80.17 11.17
CA GLY A 455 -68.67 -79.99 10.95
C GLY A 455 -69.35 -79.62 12.27
N VAL A 456 -69.84 -78.38 12.36
CA VAL A 456 -70.53 -77.83 13.54
C VAL A 456 -71.63 -78.78 14.06
N ALA A 457 -72.32 -79.51 13.17
CA ALA A 457 -73.36 -80.49 13.52
C ALA A 457 -72.83 -81.83 14.08
N GLU A 458 -71.65 -82.28 13.66
CA GLU A 458 -71.08 -83.60 13.99
C GLU A 458 -70.31 -83.58 15.33
N LEU A 459 -69.63 -82.46 15.60
CA LEU A 459 -68.98 -82.14 16.89
C LEU A 459 -69.97 -82.27 18.06
N ARG A 460 -71.19 -81.72 17.92
CA ARG A 460 -72.24 -81.77 18.97
C ARG A 460 -72.65 -83.18 19.37
N VAL A 461 -72.70 -84.14 18.42
CA VAL A 461 -73.13 -85.52 18.67
C VAL A 461 -72.04 -86.35 19.38
N ALA A 462 -70.78 -86.10 19.05
CA ALA A 462 -69.65 -86.86 19.61
C ALA A 462 -69.32 -86.45 21.06
N ILE A 463 -69.48 -85.17 21.40
CA ILE A 463 -69.35 -84.64 22.78
C ILE A 463 -70.27 -85.38 23.77
N LYS A 464 -71.52 -85.65 23.35
CA LYS A 464 -72.53 -86.32 24.19
C LYS A 464 -72.18 -87.77 24.55
N LYS A 465 -71.51 -88.52 23.65
CA LYS A 465 -71.13 -89.93 23.89
C LYS A 465 -69.86 -90.08 24.73
N ALA A 466 -68.91 -89.16 24.57
CA ALA A 466 -67.68 -89.16 25.36
C ALA A 466 -67.97 -88.97 26.87
N ARG A 467 -68.92 -88.10 27.23
CA ARG A 467 -69.36 -87.88 28.62
C ARG A 467 -69.81 -89.17 29.35
N GLY A 468 -70.29 -90.19 28.64
CA GLY A 468 -70.86 -91.43 29.22
C GLY A 468 -69.85 -92.50 29.68
N VAL A 469 -68.57 -92.42 29.31
CA VAL A 469 -67.51 -93.35 29.75
C VAL A 469 -66.58 -92.76 30.81
N GLY A 470 -67.02 -91.67 31.45
CA GLY A 470 -66.22 -90.95 32.46
C GLY A 470 -65.11 -90.09 31.87
N ILE A 471 -65.23 -89.66 30.60
CA ILE A 471 -64.39 -88.57 30.06
C ILE A 471 -64.82 -87.28 30.78
N PRO A 472 -63.92 -86.61 31.51
CA PRO A 472 -64.24 -85.41 32.28
C PRO A 472 -64.71 -84.28 31.36
N SER A 473 -65.53 -83.37 31.89
CA SER A 473 -66.09 -82.23 31.14
C SER A 473 -65.01 -81.35 30.50
N GLU A 474 -63.81 -81.32 31.07
CA GLU A 474 -62.64 -80.60 30.57
C GLU A 474 -62.13 -81.13 29.22
N GLU A 475 -62.26 -82.44 28.96
CA GLU A 475 -61.85 -83.04 27.69
C GLU A 475 -62.92 -82.90 26.59
N LEU A 476 -64.13 -82.55 26.97
CA LEU A 476 -65.18 -82.13 26.04
C LEU A 476 -65.01 -80.65 25.65
N ALA A 477 -64.33 -79.87 26.49
CA ALA A 477 -64.13 -78.44 26.28
C ALA A 477 -63.32 -78.13 25.01
N ALA A 478 -62.39 -79.01 24.60
CA ALA A 478 -61.65 -78.84 23.34
C ALA A 478 -62.56 -78.96 22.11
N ALA A 479 -63.45 -79.95 22.07
CA ALA A 479 -64.46 -80.08 21.02
C ALA A 479 -65.47 -78.92 21.05
N GLU A 480 -65.87 -78.47 22.24
CA GLU A 480 -66.75 -77.30 22.42
C GLU A 480 -66.04 -75.99 22.03
N ALA A 481 -64.73 -75.88 22.22
CA ALA A 481 -63.91 -74.76 21.80
C ALA A 481 -63.62 -74.76 20.30
N ILE A 482 -63.38 -75.92 19.67
CA ILE A 482 -63.27 -76.04 18.21
C ILE A 482 -64.59 -75.65 17.53
N LEU A 483 -65.71 -76.01 18.16
CA LEU A 483 -67.03 -75.56 17.71
C LEU A 483 -67.17 -74.03 17.77
N ALA A 484 -66.70 -73.40 18.86
CA ALA A 484 -66.71 -71.94 19.00
C ALA A 484 -65.71 -71.23 18.06
N ASP A 485 -64.51 -71.79 17.86
CA ASP A 485 -63.46 -71.27 16.97
C ASP A 485 -63.89 -71.29 15.49
N GLU A 486 -64.56 -72.35 15.06
CA GLU A 486 -65.11 -72.41 13.70
C GLU A 486 -66.31 -71.46 13.50
N GLU A 487 -67.13 -71.24 14.52
CA GLU A 487 -68.17 -70.19 14.49
C GLU A 487 -67.55 -68.78 14.41
N GLN A 488 -66.41 -68.55 15.09
CA GLN A 488 -65.66 -67.29 15.06
C GLN A 488 -64.95 -67.04 13.71
N LYS A 489 -64.41 -68.09 13.06
CA LYS A 489 -63.81 -68.02 11.72
C LYS A 489 -64.81 -67.63 10.63
N VAL A 490 -66.02 -68.17 10.71
CA VAL A 490 -67.10 -67.80 9.78
C VAL A 490 -67.45 -66.31 9.90
N ALA A 491 -67.49 -65.77 11.12
CA ALA A 491 -67.72 -64.34 11.35
C ALA A 491 -66.56 -63.47 10.84
N ALA A 492 -65.30 -63.88 11.05
CA ALA A 492 -64.13 -63.11 10.62
C ALA A 492 -63.98 -63.03 9.09
N ARG A 493 -64.36 -64.06 8.34
CA ARG A 493 -64.41 -64.02 6.86
C ARG A 493 -65.39 -62.98 6.35
N SER A 494 -66.57 -62.87 6.97
CA SER A 494 -67.57 -61.85 6.62
C SER A 494 -67.06 -60.43 6.86
N SER A 495 -66.33 -60.18 7.97
CA SER A 495 -65.75 -58.87 8.27
C SER A 495 -64.64 -58.45 7.28
N LEU A 496 -63.84 -59.40 6.78
CA LEU A 496 -62.79 -59.12 5.78
C LEU A 496 -63.37 -58.68 4.44
N GLU A 497 -64.43 -59.33 3.98
CA GLU A 497 -65.09 -58.97 2.72
C GLU A 497 -65.67 -57.55 2.77
N GLU A 498 -66.29 -57.16 3.89
CA GLU A 498 -66.84 -55.82 4.09
C GLU A 498 -65.73 -54.75 4.17
N ALA A 499 -64.61 -55.04 4.84
CA ALA A 499 -63.49 -54.10 4.96
C ALA A 499 -62.72 -53.89 3.65
N VAL A 500 -62.57 -54.93 2.82
CA VAL A 500 -61.97 -54.81 1.48
C VAL A 500 -62.82 -53.96 0.56
N ALA A 501 -64.15 -54.04 0.68
CA ALA A 501 -65.07 -53.23 -0.10
C ALA A 501 -65.05 -51.74 0.30
N SER A 502 -64.90 -51.42 1.58
CA SER A 502 -64.90 -50.03 2.06
C SER A 502 -63.57 -49.29 1.85
N ARG A 503 -62.45 -50.03 1.72
CA ARG A 503 -61.07 -49.51 1.62
C ARG A 503 -60.67 -48.54 2.75
N GLU A 504 -61.38 -48.55 3.86
CA GLU A 504 -61.04 -47.69 5.00
C GLU A 504 -59.88 -48.31 5.80
N PRO A 505 -58.74 -47.62 6.00
CA PRO A 505 -57.56 -48.20 6.66
C PRO A 505 -57.83 -48.71 8.07
N ALA A 506 -58.73 -48.05 8.82
CA ALA A 506 -59.14 -48.49 10.16
C ALA A 506 -59.95 -49.79 10.12
N ALA A 507 -60.89 -49.90 9.18
CA ALA A 507 -61.71 -51.10 8.98
C ALA A 507 -60.86 -52.28 8.47
N LEU A 508 -59.94 -52.04 7.52
CA LEU A 508 -58.99 -53.03 7.02
C LEU A 508 -58.05 -53.54 8.12
N ARG A 509 -57.50 -52.66 8.97
CA ARG A 509 -56.70 -53.07 10.13
C ARG A 509 -57.51 -53.90 11.11
N ALA A 510 -58.71 -53.45 11.47
CA ALA A 510 -59.58 -54.17 12.40
C ALA A 510 -59.96 -55.55 11.87
N ALA A 511 -60.31 -55.66 10.58
CA ALA A 511 -60.67 -56.92 9.95
C ALA A 511 -59.47 -57.87 9.81
N VAL A 512 -58.27 -57.37 9.48
CA VAL A 512 -57.05 -58.19 9.45
C VAL A 512 -56.66 -58.65 10.86
N ILE A 513 -56.81 -57.81 11.89
CA ILE A 513 -56.58 -58.20 13.30
C ILE A 513 -57.61 -59.25 13.73
N GLN A 514 -58.89 -59.07 13.39
CA GLN A 514 -59.96 -60.02 13.70
C GLN A 514 -59.75 -61.36 12.97
N ALA A 515 -59.31 -61.33 11.71
CA ALA A 515 -58.95 -62.51 10.92
C ALA A 515 -57.77 -63.28 11.50
N ARG A 516 -56.73 -62.56 11.93
CA ARG A 516 -55.56 -63.13 12.63
C ARG A 516 -55.98 -63.70 13.99
N GLY A 517 -56.83 -63.00 14.74
CA GLY A 517 -57.38 -63.45 16.02
C GLY A 517 -58.27 -64.69 15.89
N ALA A 518 -58.99 -64.82 14.76
CA ALA A 518 -59.77 -66.01 14.41
C ALA A 518 -58.91 -67.08 13.71
N CYS A 519 -57.60 -66.91 13.59
CA CYS A 519 -56.69 -67.88 12.98
C CYS A 519 -57.07 -68.31 11.54
N LEU A 520 -57.56 -67.37 10.72
CA LEU A 520 -57.72 -67.58 9.28
C LEU A 520 -56.35 -67.81 8.61
N ALA A 521 -56.33 -68.47 7.45
CA ALA A 521 -55.08 -68.69 6.72
C ALA A 521 -54.60 -67.37 6.06
N PRO A 522 -53.29 -67.08 6.00
CA PRO A 522 -52.76 -65.82 5.44
C PRO A 522 -53.28 -65.49 4.05
N GLU A 523 -53.54 -66.50 3.24
CA GLU A 523 -54.10 -66.38 1.89
C GLU A 523 -55.52 -65.82 1.89
N GLU A 524 -56.30 -66.09 2.95
CA GLU A 524 -57.70 -65.66 3.08
C GLU A 524 -57.85 -64.17 3.44
N PHE A 525 -56.78 -63.52 3.90
CA PHE A 525 -56.77 -62.07 4.19
C PHE A 525 -55.64 -61.31 3.48
N ALA A 526 -54.96 -61.94 2.52
CA ALA A 526 -53.89 -61.33 1.73
C ALA A 526 -54.39 -60.09 0.95
N ALA A 527 -55.56 -60.19 0.33
CA ALA A 527 -56.16 -59.07 -0.40
C ALA A 527 -56.46 -57.86 0.51
N ALA A 528 -56.87 -58.09 1.77
CA ALA A 528 -57.09 -57.04 2.75
C ALA A 528 -55.77 -56.42 3.24
N GLN A 529 -54.69 -57.19 3.35
CA GLN A 529 -53.36 -56.67 3.70
C GLN A 529 -52.76 -55.82 2.58
N GLU A 530 -52.92 -56.25 1.33
CA GLU A 530 -52.43 -55.50 0.17
C GLU A 530 -53.15 -54.15 0.07
N ALA A 531 -54.50 -54.16 0.17
CA ALA A 531 -55.31 -52.95 0.21
C ALA A 531 -54.94 -52.03 1.38
N LEU A 532 -54.65 -52.59 2.56
CA LEU A 532 -54.20 -51.82 3.71
C LEU A 532 -52.84 -51.15 3.47
N CYS A 533 -51.88 -51.89 2.91
CA CYS A 533 -50.54 -51.38 2.61
C CYS A 533 -50.56 -50.24 1.58
N GLU A 534 -51.43 -50.33 0.57
CA GLU A 534 -51.62 -49.27 -0.41
C GLU A 534 -52.20 -47.99 0.22
N GLU A 535 -53.22 -48.11 1.06
CA GLU A 535 -53.85 -46.95 1.69
C GLU A 535 -53.01 -46.35 2.83
N GLU A 536 -52.20 -47.15 3.54
CA GLU A 536 -51.21 -46.64 4.51
C GLU A 536 -50.12 -45.81 3.82
N LYS A 537 -49.60 -46.26 2.67
CA LYS A 537 -48.63 -45.47 1.87
C LYS A 537 -49.22 -44.14 1.40
N LYS A 538 -50.49 -44.12 0.99
CA LYS A 538 -51.20 -42.88 0.63
C LYS A 538 -51.43 -41.98 1.84
N ALA A 539 -51.73 -42.53 3.01
CA ALA A 539 -51.89 -41.76 4.24
C ALA A 539 -50.56 -41.12 4.68
N ASP A 540 -49.46 -41.86 4.63
CA ASP A 540 -48.12 -41.35 4.94
C ASP A 540 -47.70 -40.24 3.97
N ALA A 541 -47.96 -40.41 2.66
CA ALA A 541 -47.68 -39.37 1.67
C ALA A 541 -48.50 -38.11 1.90
N ARG A 542 -49.77 -38.22 2.32
CA ARG A 542 -50.59 -37.06 2.72
C ARG A 542 -50.04 -36.34 3.94
N SER A 543 -49.65 -37.08 4.98
CA SER A 543 -49.03 -36.51 6.18
C SER A 543 -47.74 -35.75 5.84
N ARG A 544 -46.87 -36.33 5.00
CA ARG A 544 -45.66 -35.67 4.50
C ARG A 544 -45.97 -34.43 3.67
N LEU A 545 -47.04 -34.44 2.86
CA LEU A 545 -47.48 -33.28 2.10
C LEU A 545 -47.89 -32.13 3.03
N VAL A 546 -48.67 -32.44 4.08
CA VAL A 546 -49.11 -31.46 5.08
C VAL A 546 -47.94 -30.90 5.87
N GLU A 547 -47.01 -31.77 6.32
CA GLU A 547 -45.79 -31.34 7.01
C GLU A 547 -44.89 -30.47 6.11
N ALA A 548 -44.72 -30.84 4.84
CA ALA A 548 -43.95 -30.05 3.88
C ALA A 548 -44.58 -28.68 3.61
N MET A 549 -45.91 -28.61 3.49
CA MET A 549 -46.65 -27.35 3.37
C MET A 549 -46.56 -26.48 4.63
N ALA A 550 -46.50 -27.09 5.82
CA ALA A 550 -46.31 -26.36 7.06
C ALA A 550 -44.88 -25.79 7.18
N PHE A 551 -43.87 -26.55 6.77
CA PHE A 551 -42.46 -26.13 6.82
C PHE A 551 -42.06 -25.18 5.69
N ARG A 552 -42.81 -25.15 4.58
CA ARG A 552 -42.59 -24.29 3.39
C ARG A 552 -41.19 -24.41 2.75
N GLY A 553 -40.50 -25.54 2.94
CA GLY A 553 -39.23 -25.80 2.27
C GLY A 553 -39.44 -26.25 0.82
N VAL A 554 -38.80 -25.59 -0.15
CA VAL A 554 -38.94 -25.91 -1.58
C VAL A 554 -38.55 -27.37 -1.87
N ALA A 555 -37.40 -27.82 -1.37
CA ALA A 555 -36.93 -29.20 -1.58
C ALA A 555 -37.84 -30.26 -0.91
N SER A 556 -38.39 -29.98 0.28
CA SER A 556 -39.29 -30.90 0.99
C SER A 556 -40.67 -30.95 0.34
N LEU A 557 -41.18 -29.82 -0.16
CA LEU A 557 -42.42 -29.73 -0.94
C LEU A 557 -42.30 -30.48 -2.28
N GLU A 558 -41.21 -30.31 -3.01
CA GLU A 558 -40.97 -31.06 -4.26
C GLU A 558 -40.89 -32.57 -4.02
N ALA A 559 -40.17 -33.00 -2.98
CA ALA A 559 -40.08 -34.40 -2.60
C ALA A 559 -41.44 -34.96 -2.19
N ALA A 560 -42.21 -34.23 -1.39
CA ALA A 560 -43.54 -34.65 -0.94
C ALA A 560 -44.54 -34.73 -2.10
N VAL A 561 -44.56 -33.76 -3.02
CA VAL A 561 -45.42 -33.79 -4.22
C VAL A 561 -45.03 -34.96 -5.13
N ARG A 562 -43.73 -35.21 -5.32
CA ARG A 562 -43.22 -36.34 -6.11
C ARG A 562 -43.60 -37.69 -5.49
N ASP A 563 -43.43 -37.85 -4.18
CA ASP A 563 -43.82 -39.05 -3.44
C ASP A 563 -45.34 -39.26 -3.49
N GLY A 564 -46.12 -38.19 -3.33
CA GLY A 564 -47.58 -38.19 -3.48
C GLY A 564 -48.03 -38.67 -4.86
N ARG A 565 -47.41 -38.19 -5.94
CA ARG A 565 -47.65 -38.70 -7.30
C ARG A 565 -47.29 -40.17 -7.44
N LYS A 566 -46.15 -40.60 -6.87
CA LYS A 566 -45.66 -41.98 -6.95
C LYS A 566 -46.60 -43.00 -6.28
N VAL A 567 -47.25 -42.61 -5.17
CA VAL A 567 -48.24 -43.46 -4.47
C VAL A 567 -49.67 -43.29 -5.00
N GLY A 568 -49.87 -42.48 -6.04
CA GLY A 568 -51.16 -42.30 -6.70
C GLY A 568 -52.15 -41.41 -5.95
N LEU A 569 -51.68 -40.38 -5.22
CA LEU A 569 -52.57 -39.31 -4.74
C LEU A 569 -53.19 -38.58 -5.93
N ALA A 570 -54.45 -38.15 -5.79
CA ALA A 570 -55.18 -37.49 -6.85
C ALA A 570 -54.68 -36.04 -7.05
N ALA A 571 -54.76 -35.52 -8.27
CA ALA A 571 -54.40 -34.13 -8.59
C ALA A 571 -54.98 -33.06 -7.63
N PRO A 572 -56.26 -33.10 -7.21
CA PRO A 572 -56.78 -32.12 -6.24
C PRO A 572 -56.14 -32.23 -4.85
N GLU A 573 -55.56 -33.37 -4.47
CA GLU A 573 -54.85 -33.53 -3.19
C GLU A 573 -53.43 -32.94 -3.25
N LEU A 574 -52.84 -32.86 -4.44
CA LEU A 574 -51.51 -32.30 -4.68
C LEU A 574 -51.54 -30.78 -4.96
N ALA A 575 -52.63 -30.28 -5.55
CA ALA A 575 -52.76 -28.89 -5.99
C ALA A 575 -52.45 -27.83 -4.91
N PRO A 576 -52.86 -27.99 -3.63
CA PRO A 576 -52.48 -27.03 -2.58
C PRO A 576 -50.96 -26.97 -2.34
N ALA A 577 -50.26 -28.11 -2.35
CA ALA A 577 -48.81 -28.16 -2.17
C ALA A 577 -48.07 -27.61 -3.38
N GLU A 578 -48.56 -27.88 -4.60
CA GLU A 578 -48.01 -27.32 -5.83
C GLU A 578 -48.13 -25.79 -5.89
N ALA A 579 -49.23 -25.23 -5.38
CA ALA A 579 -49.42 -23.77 -5.28
C ALA A 579 -48.44 -23.14 -4.28
N VAL A 580 -48.27 -23.73 -3.09
CA VAL A 580 -47.29 -23.27 -2.08
C VAL A 580 -45.86 -23.40 -2.62
N LEU A 581 -45.55 -24.49 -3.32
CA LEU A 581 -44.24 -24.70 -3.94
C LEU A 581 -43.92 -23.59 -4.94
N LEU A 582 -44.86 -23.21 -5.82
CA LEU A 582 -44.64 -22.15 -6.79
C LEU A 582 -44.46 -20.77 -6.13
N GLU A 583 -45.20 -20.50 -5.04
CA GLU A 583 -45.04 -19.28 -4.24
C GLU A 583 -43.64 -19.22 -3.61
N GLU A 584 -43.17 -20.30 -2.99
CA GLU A 584 -41.87 -20.34 -2.33
C GLU A 584 -40.70 -20.35 -3.34
N GLN A 585 -40.83 -20.99 -4.50
CA GLN A 585 -39.83 -20.90 -5.58
C GLN A 585 -39.66 -19.47 -6.12
N ARG A 586 -40.76 -18.70 -6.21
CA ARG A 586 -40.69 -17.26 -6.57
C ARG A 586 -39.97 -16.46 -5.50
N LYS A 587 -40.23 -16.73 -4.21
CA LYS A 587 -39.51 -16.08 -3.10
C LYS A 587 -38.03 -16.43 -3.10
N GLU A 588 -37.66 -17.69 -3.32
CA GLU A 588 -36.26 -18.13 -3.39
C GLU A 588 -35.52 -17.48 -4.56
N SER A 589 -36.16 -17.40 -5.74
CA SER A 589 -35.59 -16.70 -6.90
C SER A 589 -35.39 -15.21 -6.63
N ALA A 590 -36.37 -14.56 -5.98
CA ALA A 590 -36.26 -13.15 -5.60
C ALA A 590 -35.21 -12.92 -4.50
N ARG A 591 -35.01 -13.85 -3.56
CA ARG A 591 -33.91 -13.78 -2.57
C ARG A 591 -32.57 -13.85 -3.27
N TRP A 592 -32.39 -14.79 -4.19
CA TRP A 592 -31.16 -14.90 -4.97
C TRP A 592 -30.88 -13.61 -5.75
N GLY A 593 -31.89 -13.09 -6.47
CA GLY A 593 -31.76 -11.83 -7.20
C GLY A 593 -31.42 -10.65 -6.30
N LEU A 594 -32.00 -10.60 -5.10
CA LEU A 594 -31.71 -9.58 -4.09
C LEU A 594 -30.30 -9.70 -3.51
N GLU A 595 -29.83 -10.93 -3.21
CA GLU A 595 -28.47 -11.21 -2.76
C GLU A 595 -27.43 -10.82 -3.83
N GLU A 596 -27.68 -11.17 -5.10
CA GLU A 596 -26.83 -10.79 -6.23
C GLU A 596 -26.80 -9.27 -6.43
N ALA A 597 -27.95 -8.60 -6.33
CA ALA A 597 -28.04 -7.14 -6.41
C ALA A 597 -27.29 -6.45 -5.25
N VAL A 598 -27.38 -6.98 -4.03
CA VAL A 598 -26.61 -6.52 -2.87
C VAL A 598 -25.11 -6.72 -3.07
N ALA A 599 -24.69 -7.86 -3.61
CA ALA A 599 -23.30 -8.15 -3.90
C ALA A 599 -22.72 -7.21 -4.97
N SER A 600 -23.49 -6.94 -6.04
CA SER A 600 -23.07 -6.05 -7.13
C SER A 600 -23.00 -4.57 -6.73
N ARG A 601 -23.76 -4.17 -5.71
CA ARG A 601 -23.95 -2.78 -5.25
C ARG A 601 -24.42 -1.81 -6.35
N ALA A 602 -24.95 -2.30 -7.47
CA ALA A 602 -25.46 -1.46 -8.53
C ALA A 602 -26.85 -0.92 -8.16
N VAL A 603 -26.96 0.40 -7.96
CA VAL A 603 -28.20 1.10 -7.53
C VAL A 603 -29.42 0.71 -8.38
N TYR A 604 -29.27 0.60 -9.70
CA TYR A 604 -30.37 0.21 -10.59
C TYR A 604 -30.83 -1.24 -10.34
N GLN A 605 -29.89 -2.18 -10.23
CA GLN A 605 -30.19 -3.60 -10.00
C GLN A 605 -30.79 -3.82 -8.61
N LEU A 606 -30.33 -3.08 -7.59
CA LEU A 606 -30.91 -3.10 -6.24
C LEU A 606 -32.37 -2.65 -6.23
N ARG A 607 -32.73 -1.58 -6.97
CA ARG A 607 -34.11 -1.11 -7.07
C ARG A 607 -35.01 -2.11 -7.77
N GLU A 608 -34.53 -2.73 -8.85
CA GLU A 608 -35.26 -3.76 -9.60
C GLU A 608 -35.48 -5.01 -8.74
N ALA A 609 -34.42 -5.55 -8.12
CA ALA A 609 -34.51 -6.71 -7.24
C ALA A 609 -35.40 -6.45 -6.01
N LEU A 610 -35.37 -5.25 -5.41
CA LEU A 610 -36.29 -4.88 -4.33
C LEU A 610 -37.75 -4.81 -4.79
N SER A 611 -38.00 -4.39 -6.03
CA SER A 611 -39.35 -4.40 -6.61
C SER A 611 -39.85 -5.84 -6.80
N GLU A 612 -39.03 -6.69 -7.43
CA GLU A 612 -39.36 -8.11 -7.63
C GLU A 612 -39.54 -8.85 -6.29
N ALA A 613 -38.73 -8.52 -5.29
CA ALA A 613 -38.83 -9.10 -3.96
C ALA A 613 -40.13 -8.72 -3.24
N ARG A 614 -40.59 -7.48 -3.40
CA ARG A 614 -41.89 -7.01 -2.88
C ARG A 614 -43.04 -7.68 -3.62
N GLU A 615 -42.96 -7.86 -4.94
CA GLU A 615 -43.95 -8.60 -5.72
C GLU A 615 -44.02 -10.09 -5.31
N ALA A 616 -42.87 -10.69 -4.97
CA ALA A 616 -42.78 -12.05 -4.44
C ALA A 616 -43.25 -12.18 -2.97
N SER A 617 -43.62 -11.07 -2.33
CA SER A 617 -44.07 -11.03 -0.92
C SER A 617 -43.02 -11.56 0.07
N LEU A 618 -41.75 -11.21 -0.15
CA LEU A 618 -40.69 -11.39 0.86
C LEU A 618 -40.99 -10.58 2.11
N GLN A 619 -40.54 -11.06 3.26
CA GLN A 619 -40.80 -10.39 4.53
C GLN A 619 -40.00 -9.08 4.61
N PRO A 620 -40.52 -8.03 5.26
CA PRO A 620 -39.83 -6.74 5.38
C PRO A 620 -38.41 -6.88 5.92
N GLU A 621 -38.17 -7.79 6.86
CA GLU A 621 -36.87 -8.05 7.47
C GLU A 621 -35.83 -8.53 6.43
N GLU A 622 -36.27 -9.24 5.39
CA GLU A 622 -35.42 -9.73 4.30
C GLU A 622 -35.04 -8.61 3.32
N LEU A 623 -35.83 -7.52 3.29
CA LEU A 623 -35.58 -6.35 2.44
C LEU A 623 -34.66 -5.32 3.12
N VAL A 624 -34.64 -5.27 4.46
CA VAL A 624 -33.90 -4.25 5.23
C VAL A 624 -32.43 -4.17 4.84
N ALA A 625 -31.77 -5.32 4.66
CA ALA A 625 -30.36 -5.35 4.28
C ALA A 625 -30.12 -4.70 2.91
N ALA A 626 -30.93 -5.05 1.91
CA ALA A 626 -30.83 -4.48 0.57
C ALA A 626 -31.26 -3.01 0.50
N GLU A 627 -32.28 -2.61 1.26
CA GLU A 627 -32.69 -1.20 1.39
C GLU A 627 -31.60 -0.34 2.04
N THR A 628 -30.88 -0.89 3.03
CA THR A 628 -29.75 -0.21 3.68
C THR A 628 -28.60 -0.01 2.68
N VAL A 629 -28.23 -1.07 1.93
CA VAL A 629 -27.19 -0.98 0.90
C VAL A 629 -27.59 0.00 -0.22
N LEU A 630 -28.86 -0.01 -0.64
CA LEU A 630 -29.36 0.95 -1.63
C LEU A 630 -29.23 2.39 -1.11
N ALA A 631 -29.63 2.66 0.14
CA ALA A 631 -29.51 3.99 0.73
C ALA A 631 -28.05 4.46 0.85
N GLU A 632 -27.13 3.56 1.23
CA GLU A 632 -25.70 3.84 1.27
C GLU A 632 -25.13 4.18 -0.12
N GLU A 633 -25.44 3.37 -1.14
CA GLU A 633 -24.92 3.59 -2.50
C GLU A 633 -25.57 4.79 -3.19
N GLU A 634 -26.85 5.10 -2.93
CA GLU A 634 -27.47 6.34 -3.37
C GLU A 634 -26.80 7.57 -2.74
N ARG A 635 -26.46 7.50 -1.44
CA ARG A 635 -25.72 8.55 -0.76
C ARG A 635 -24.32 8.74 -1.36
N LYS A 636 -23.59 7.64 -1.61
CA LYS A 636 -22.29 7.69 -2.30
C LYS A 636 -22.41 8.29 -3.70
N SER A 637 -23.42 7.89 -4.47
CA SER A 637 -23.64 8.43 -5.82
C SER A 637 -23.93 9.93 -5.78
N ALA A 638 -24.71 10.41 -4.81
CA ALA A 638 -24.95 11.85 -4.64
C ALA A 638 -23.67 12.59 -4.22
N ALA A 639 -22.89 12.01 -3.30
CA ALA A 639 -21.61 12.57 -2.88
C ALA A 639 -20.59 12.64 -4.04
N ARG A 640 -20.51 11.62 -4.91
CA ARG A 640 -19.67 11.65 -6.12
C ARG A 640 -20.04 12.80 -7.05
N LEU A 641 -21.33 13.02 -7.27
CA LEU A 641 -21.80 14.15 -8.09
C LEU A 641 -21.44 15.50 -7.46
N SER A 642 -21.57 15.62 -6.13
CA SER A 642 -21.18 16.82 -5.38
C SER A 642 -19.67 17.09 -5.47
N VAL A 643 -18.85 16.04 -5.28
CA VAL A 643 -17.38 16.10 -5.42
C VAL A 643 -16.98 16.51 -6.83
N ALA A 644 -17.54 15.86 -7.86
CA ALA A 644 -17.26 16.20 -9.25
C ALA A 644 -17.64 17.65 -9.59
N PHE A 645 -18.77 18.13 -9.08
CA PHE A 645 -19.19 19.52 -9.25
C PHE A 645 -18.24 20.49 -8.53
N ALA A 646 -17.88 20.23 -7.28
CA ALA A 646 -16.98 21.06 -6.49
C ALA A 646 -15.57 21.16 -7.11
N VAL A 647 -15.04 20.05 -7.65
CA VAL A 647 -13.79 20.03 -8.43
C VAL A 647 -13.88 20.93 -9.66
N GLY A 648 -15.02 20.91 -10.36
CA GLY A 648 -15.27 21.77 -11.52
C GLY A 648 -15.35 23.25 -11.18
N CYS A 649 -16.00 23.61 -10.07
CA CYS A 649 -16.20 25.00 -9.67
C CYS A 649 -15.01 25.63 -8.93
N ARG A 650 -14.12 24.80 -8.33
CA ARG A 650 -12.92 25.23 -7.56
C ARG A 650 -13.21 26.29 -6.49
N VAL A 651 -14.39 26.24 -5.88
CA VAL A 651 -14.74 27.09 -4.72
C VAL A 651 -14.29 26.37 -3.45
N LEU A 652 -13.47 27.03 -2.62
CA LEU A 652 -12.83 26.42 -1.45
C LEU A 652 -13.81 25.78 -0.48
N ASP A 653 -14.88 26.50 -0.13
CA ASP A 653 -15.88 26.04 0.83
C ASP A 653 -16.70 24.87 0.27
N ASP A 654 -17.02 24.90 -1.02
CA ASP A 654 -17.72 23.80 -1.71
C ASP A 654 -16.83 22.56 -1.81
N LEU A 655 -15.52 22.73 -2.07
CA LEU A 655 -14.54 21.63 -2.07
C LEU A 655 -14.41 20.98 -0.69
N ARG A 656 -14.32 21.77 0.38
CA ARG A 656 -14.29 21.24 1.76
C ARG A 656 -15.58 20.48 2.09
N ALA A 657 -16.73 21.10 1.84
CA ALA A 657 -18.02 20.48 2.11
C ALA A 657 -18.22 19.19 1.30
N ALA A 658 -17.80 19.17 0.03
CA ALA A 658 -17.89 17.99 -0.81
C ALA A 658 -16.94 16.86 -0.38
N VAL A 659 -15.71 17.18 0.03
CA VAL A 659 -14.77 16.18 0.60
C VAL A 659 -15.30 15.64 1.93
N GLU A 660 -15.83 16.50 2.82
CA GLU A 660 -16.43 16.06 4.08
C GLU A 660 -17.67 15.18 3.86
N GLU A 661 -18.60 15.58 2.98
CA GLU A 661 -19.78 14.77 2.64
C GLU A 661 -19.38 13.47 1.93
N GLY A 662 -18.35 13.50 1.08
CA GLY A 662 -17.77 12.31 0.45
C GLY A 662 -17.22 11.31 1.47
N ARG A 663 -16.46 11.78 2.46
CA ARG A 663 -15.98 10.95 3.57
C ARG A 663 -17.13 10.43 4.43
N ALA A 664 -18.11 11.27 4.74
CA ALA A 664 -19.29 10.88 5.52
C ALA A 664 -20.17 9.85 4.79
N ALA A 665 -20.20 9.88 3.46
CA ALA A 665 -20.85 8.89 2.62
C ALA A 665 -20.03 7.59 2.44
N GLY A 666 -18.78 7.56 2.90
CA GLY A 666 -17.89 6.41 2.76
C GLY A 666 -17.36 6.20 1.34
N LEU A 667 -17.09 7.30 0.60
CA LEU A 667 -16.30 7.23 -0.63
C LEU A 667 -14.85 6.85 -0.32
N ALA A 668 -14.21 6.13 -1.23
CA ALA A 668 -12.81 5.73 -1.06
C ALA A 668 -11.87 6.94 -1.24
N ASP A 669 -10.68 6.88 -0.62
CA ASP A 669 -9.70 7.97 -0.70
C ASP A 669 -9.27 8.25 -2.14
N GLU A 670 -9.24 7.23 -3.02
CA GLU A 670 -8.94 7.42 -4.44
C GLU A 670 -10.04 8.22 -5.17
N GLU A 671 -11.31 8.08 -4.77
CA GLU A 671 -12.43 8.84 -5.35
C GLU A 671 -12.43 10.31 -4.87
N LEU A 672 -11.77 10.59 -3.75
CA LEU A 672 -11.63 11.94 -3.18
C LEU A 672 -10.30 12.61 -3.57
N ALA A 673 -9.31 11.86 -4.04
CA ALA A 673 -7.95 12.33 -4.28
C ALA A 673 -7.89 13.59 -5.18
N ASP A 674 -8.68 13.62 -6.26
CA ASP A 674 -8.71 14.78 -7.16
C ASP A 674 -9.31 16.02 -6.49
N ALA A 675 -10.32 15.85 -5.63
CA ALA A 675 -10.93 16.93 -4.88
C ALA A 675 -10.06 17.43 -3.73
N GLU A 676 -9.36 16.52 -3.04
CA GLU A 676 -8.38 16.88 -2.02
C GLU A 676 -7.19 17.63 -2.60
N LYS A 677 -6.70 17.20 -3.78
CA LYS A 677 -5.66 17.91 -4.51
C LYS A 677 -6.13 19.31 -4.93
N ALA A 678 -7.34 19.42 -5.50
CA ALA A 678 -7.92 20.72 -5.86
C ALA A 678 -8.09 21.62 -4.62
N LEU A 679 -8.52 21.05 -3.49
CA LEU A 679 -8.63 21.76 -2.22
C LEU A 679 -7.26 22.28 -1.75
N GLN A 680 -6.22 21.45 -1.74
CA GLN A 680 -4.86 21.85 -1.35
C GLN A 680 -4.30 22.95 -2.28
N GLU A 681 -4.55 22.85 -3.59
CA GLU A 681 -4.17 23.90 -4.55
C GLU A 681 -4.85 25.24 -4.22
N GLU A 682 -6.16 25.23 -3.98
CA GLU A 682 -6.90 26.46 -3.65
C GLU A 682 -6.57 26.99 -2.24
N GLU A 683 -6.31 26.13 -1.25
CA GLU A 683 -5.83 26.54 0.08
C GLU A 683 -4.47 27.23 0.00
N ARG A 684 -3.55 26.71 -0.83
CA ARG A 684 -2.25 27.36 -1.10
C ARG A 684 -2.44 28.73 -1.75
N LYS A 685 -3.36 28.87 -2.70
CA LYS A 685 -3.69 30.17 -3.31
C LYS A 685 -4.24 31.16 -2.29
N VAL A 686 -5.17 30.74 -1.43
CA VAL A 686 -5.73 31.63 -0.38
C VAL A 686 -4.66 32.04 0.62
N ALA A 687 -3.77 31.13 1.04
CA ALA A 687 -2.65 31.46 1.91
C ALA A 687 -1.68 32.46 1.24
N ALA A 688 -1.31 32.21 -0.02
CA ALA A 688 -0.44 33.09 -0.77
C ALA A 688 -1.05 34.49 -0.98
N ARG A 689 -2.36 34.60 -1.24
CA ARG A 689 -3.08 35.89 -1.31
C ARG A 689 -2.97 36.67 0.00
N ARG A 690 -3.16 36.00 1.15
CA ARG A 690 -3.02 36.64 2.47
C ARG A 690 -1.58 37.09 2.72
N SER A 691 -0.59 36.24 2.41
CA SER A 691 0.83 36.62 2.50
C SER A 691 1.16 37.83 1.62
N LEU A 692 0.61 37.87 0.40
CA LEU A 692 0.77 38.97 -0.55
C LEU A 692 0.13 40.26 -0.03
N GLU A 693 -1.10 40.19 0.46
CA GLU A 693 -1.82 41.31 1.07
C GLU A 693 -1.07 41.88 2.27
N ASP A 694 -0.60 41.02 3.18
CA ASP A 694 0.21 41.42 4.34
C ASP A 694 1.55 42.05 3.92
N ALA A 695 2.22 41.50 2.90
CA ALA A 695 3.48 42.03 2.41
C ALA A 695 3.31 43.41 1.74
N VAL A 696 2.23 43.58 0.96
CA VAL A 696 1.83 44.86 0.36
C VAL A 696 1.51 45.89 1.44
N ALA A 697 0.77 45.52 2.49
CA ALA A 697 0.45 46.41 3.59
C ALA A 697 1.71 46.85 4.37
N ARG A 698 2.68 45.95 4.56
CA ARG A 698 3.92 46.23 5.31
C ARG A 698 5.00 46.95 4.48
N ARG A 699 4.90 46.92 3.14
CA ARG A 699 5.84 47.56 2.19
C ARG A 699 7.31 47.18 2.42
N GLY A 700 7.58 45.98 2.93
CA GLY A 700 8.94 45.49 3.11
C GLY A 700 9.44 44.81 1.85
N ILE A 701 10.53 45.31 1.24
CA ILE A 701 11.12 44.73 0.02
C ILE A 701 11.38 43.22 0.13
N PRO A 702 12.01 42.69 1.22
CA PRO A 702 12.24 41.25 1.34
C PRO A 702 10.94 40.44 1.48
N SER A 703 9.97 40.95 2.25
CA SER A 703 8.67 40.29 2.42
C SER A 703 7.84 40.28 1.15
N LEU A 704 7.90 41.35 0.35
CA LEU A 704 7.23 41.46 -0.95
C LEU A 704 7.80 40.45 -1.95
N LYS A 705 9.13 40.34 -2.05
CA LYS A 705 9.78 39.35 -2.93
C LYS A 705 9.38 37.91 -2.58
N VAL A 706 9.42 37.57 -1.30
CA VAL A 706 9.03 36.24 -0.82
C VAL A 706 7.55 35.97 -1.12
N ALA A 707 6.65 36.91 -0.80
CA ALA A 707 5.22 36.73 -1.02
C ALA A 707 4.83 36.64 -2.51
N ILE A 708 5.52 37.37 -3.40
CA ILE A 708 5.32 37.28 -4.86
C ILE A 708 5.76 35.91 -5.38
N GLU A 709 6.92 35.40 -4.95
CA GLU A 709 7.39 34.07 -5.34
C GLU A 709 6.49 32.96 -4.79
N GLU A 710 6.01 33.08 -3.55
CA GLU A 710 5.01 32.17 -2.98
C GLU A 710 3.69 32.21 -3.78
N GLY A 711 3.25 33.39 -4.21
CA GLY A 711 2.09 33.58 -5.08
C GLY A 711 2.24 32.94 -6.45
N LYS A 712 3.41 33.05 -7.08
CA LYS A 712 3.74 32.37 -8.35
C LYS A 712 3.75 30.85 -8.17
N ALA A 713 4.37 30.35 -7.12
CA ALA A 713 4.42 28.92 -6.81
C ALA A 713 3.03 28.33 -6.51
N ALA A 714 2.13 29.12 -5.91
CA ALA A 714 0.74 28.75 -5.67
C ALA A 714 -0.15 28.85 -6.92
N GLY A 715 0.35 29.40 -8.03
CA GLY A 715 -0.42 29.58 -9.27
C GLY A 715 -1.48 30.67 -9.16
N LEU A 716 -1.20 31.76 -8.45
CA LEU A 716 -2.05 32.96 -8.47
C LEU A 716 -2.04 33.59 -9.88
N PRO A 717 -3.17 34.15 -10.34
CA PRO A 717 -3.22 34.83 -11.63
C PRO A 717 -2.29 36.06 -11.63
N GLU A 718 -1.66 36.34 -12.76
CA GLU A 718 -0.73 37.46 -12.90
C GLU A 718 -1.33 38.81 -12.47
N GLU A 719 -2.64 39.01 -12.66
CA GLU A 719 -3.33 40.24 -12.27
C GLU A 719 -3.25 40.52 -10.77
N GLU A 720 -3.31 39.48 -9.93
CA GLU A 720 -3.18 39.61 -8.49
C GLU A 720 -1.72 39.93 -8.10
N LEU A 721 -0.75 39.32 -8.77
CA LEU A 721 0.68 39.53 -8.53
C LEU A 721 1.16 40.92 -8.97
N ARG A 722 0.64 41.47 -10.09
CA ARG A 722 1.03 42.79 -10.62
C ARG A 722 0.86 43.92 -9.59
N SER A 723 -0.16 43.83 -8.73
CA SER A 723 -0.39 44.84 -7.70
C SER A 723 0.75 44.88 -6.67
N ALA A 724 1.27 43.72 -6.27
CA ALA A 724 2.38 43.61 -5.34
C ALA A 724 3.73 43.90 -6.00
N GLU A 725 3.91 43.50 -7.26
CA GLU A 725 5.09 43.83 -8.06
C GLU A 725 5.25 45.34 -8.24
N ALA A 726 4.15 46.07 -8.50
CA ALA A 726 4.18 47.54 -8.59
C ALA A 726 4.57 48.21 -7.26
N VAL A 727 4.12 47.67 -6.12
CA VAL A 727 4.52 48.18 -4.79
C VAL A 727 5.98 47.85 -4.49
N LEU A 728 6.46 46.66 -4.90
CA LEU A 728 7.87 46.29 -4.79
C LEU A 728 8.75 47.25 -5.59
N GLU A 729 8.40 47.53 -6.85
CA GLU A 729 9.11 48.48 -7.72
C GLU A 729 9.12 49.89 -7.11
N GLU A 730 7.97 50.38 -6.60
CA GLU A 730 7.88 51.67 -5.91
C GLU A 730 8.82 51.75 -4.69
N GLU A 731 8.88 50.69 -3.87
CA GLU A 731 9.72 50.67 -2.67
C GLU A 731 11.21 50.45 -3.00
N GLU A 732 11.54 49.68 -4.04
CA GLU A 732 12.91 49.55 -4.56
C GLU A 732 13.44 50.87 -5.10
N ASP A 733 12.62 51.62 -5.85
CA ASP A 733 12.94 52.96 -6.33
C ASP A 733 13.15 53.94 -5.17
N LYS A 734 12.31 53.89 -4.13
CA LYS A 734 12.51 54.70 -2.91
C LYS A 734 13.79 54.32 -2.19
N ALA A 735 14.10 53.03 -2.06
CA ALA A 735 15.33 52.56 -1.43
C ALA A 735 16.57 53.00 -2.22
N ALA A 736 16.54 52.88 -3.55
CA ALA A 736 17.61 53.34 -4.44
C ALA A 736 17.78 54.87 -4.39
N ALA A 737 16.68 55.63 -4.35
CA ALA A 737 16.71 57.09 -4.19
C ALA A 737 17.31 57.51 -2.84
N LEU A 738 16.94 56.81 -1.75
CA LEU A 738 17.53 57.02 -0.43
C LEU A 738 19.02 56.66 -0.39
N GLU A 739 19.43 55.57 -1.03
CA GLU A 739 20.84 55.18 -1.11
C GLU A 739 21.66 56.19 -1.93
N LYS A 740 21.14 56.67 -3.05
CA LYS A 740 21.75 57.74 -3.84
C LYS A 740 21.89 59.02 -3.02
N ARG A 741 20.85 59.40 -2.27
CA ARG A 741 20.89 60.57 -1.36
C ARG A 741 21.90 60.39 -0.23
N ARG A 742 22.00 59.18 0.35
CA ARG A 742 23.04 58.83 1.32
C ARG A 742 24.44 58.92 0.71
N GLY A 743 24.62 58.51 -0.55
CA GLY A 743 25.88 58.64 -1.29
C GLY A 743 26.31 60.10 -1.46
N VAL A 744 25.39 60.98 -1.86
CA VAL A 744 25.63 62.44 -1.91
C VAL A 744 25.96 62.98 -0.52
N MET A 745 25.24 62.55 0.52
CA MET A 745 25.53 62.98 1.90
C MET A 745 26.90 62.53 2.40
N ARG A 746 27.37 61.33 2.02
CA ARG A 746 28.73 60.88 2.34
C ARG A 746 29.77 61.80 1.70
N GLN A 747 29.54 62.22 0.45
CA GLN A 747 30.43 63.18 -0.22
C GLN A 747 30.39 64.56 0.45
N GLU A 748 29.21 65.03 0.87
CA GLU A 748 29.07 66.30 1.60
C GLU A 748 29.71 66.25 2.99
N LEU A 749 29.61 65.12 3.70
CA LEU A 749 30.30 64.87 4.96
C LEU A 749 31.83 64.89 4.78
N GLU A 750 32.34 64.19 3.76
CA GLU A 750 33.77 64.19 3.43
C GLU A 750 34.27 65.60 3.06
N HIS A 751 33.50 66.33 2.26
CA HIS A 751 33.82 67.70 1.87
C HIS A 751 33.78 68.67 3.07
N ALA A 752 32.78 68.55 3.96
CA ALA A 752 32.70 69.34 5.18
C ALA A 752 33.88 69.05 6.13
N ALA A 753 34.28 67.78 6.26
CA ALA A 753 35.47 67.39 7.02
C ALA A 753 36.77 67.94 6.42
N LEU A 754 36.85 68.05 5.09
CA LEU A 754 38.01 68.57 4.38
C LEU A 754 38.16 70.09 4.54
N ILE A 755 37.07 70.85 4.45
CA ILE A 755 37.07 72.32 4.60
C ILE A 755 37.36 72.74 6.05
N ARG A 756 37.18 71.82 7.01
CA ARG A 756 37.38 72.07 8.45
C ARG A 756 36.51 73.20 9.01
N ASP A 757 35.38 73.49 8.36
CA ASP A 757 34.37 74.39 8.92
C ASP A 757 33.47 73.63 9.90
N VAL A 758 33.60 74.00 11.17
CA VAL A 758 32.84 73.44 12.30
C VAL A 758 31.32 73.53 12.08
N ALA A 759 30.81 74.65 11.54
CA ALA A 759 29.37 74.82 11.34
C ALA A 759 28.83 73.94 10.21
N ALA A 760 29.60 73.80 9.12
CA ALA A 760 29.26 72.92 8.01
C ALA A 760 29.31 71.43 8.42
N MET A 761 30.29 71.02 9.22
CA MET A 761 30.38 69.66 9.75
C MET A 761 29.24 69.32 10.71
N GLU A 762 28.82 70.24 11.58
CA GLU A 762 27.68 70.01 12.49
C GLU A 762 26.35 69.88 11.73
N ALA A 763 26.12 70.74 10.74
CA ALA A 763 24.94 70.66 9.88
C ALA A 763 24.91 69.34 9.10
N ALA A 764 26.04 68.96 8.48
CA ALA A 764 26.14 67.73 7.71
C ALA A 764 25.98 66.47 8.59
N ILE A 765 26.54 66.44 9.80
CA ILE A 765 26.35 65.31 10.72
C ILE A 765 24.90 65.20 11.17
N LYS A 766 24.22 66.32 11.44
CA LYS A 766 22.80 66.33 11.84
C LYS A 766 21.91 65.79 10.73
N GLU A 767 22.04 66.32 9.52
CA GLU A 767 21.26 65.89 8.36
C GLU A 767 21.55 64.42 7.98
N ALA A 768 22.81 63.98 8.09
CA ALA A 768 23.17 62.58 7.87
C ALA A 768 22.60 61.63 8.94
N THR A 769 22.48 62.10 10.18
CA THR A 769 21.83 61.34 11.27
C THR A 769 20.33 61.22 11.03
N GLU A 770 19.68 62.30 10.58
CA GLU A 770 18.25 62.30 10.20
C GLU A 770 17.97 61.37 9.00
N MET A 771 18.94 61.21 8.09
CA MET A 771 18.88 60.23 6.98
C MET A 771 19.27 58.79 7.36
N GLY A 772 19.53 58.54 8.64
CA GLY A 772 19.80 57.21 9.19
C GLY A 772 21.12 56.61 8.74
N LEU A 773 22.14 57.42 8.45
CA LEU A 773 23.50 56.90 8.25
C LEU A 773 23.99 56.23 9.54
N LYS A 774 24.68 55.09 9.40
CA LYS A 774 25.15 54.31 10.54
C LYS A 774 26.23 55.09 11.30
N ALA A 775 26.30 54.88 12.62
CA ALA A 775 27.26 55.58 13.48
C ALA A 775 28.72 55.49 13.00
N ARG A 776 29.10 54.36 12.36
CA ARG A 776 30.42 54.15 11.76
C ARG A 776 30.73 55.15 10.63
N GLU A 777 29.73 55.50 9.82
CA GLU A 777 29.88 56.43 8.69
C GLU A 777 30.04 57.88 9.18
N LEU A 778 29.44 58.22 10.31
CA LEU A 778 29.58 59.53 10.95
C LEU A 778 30.87 59.68 11.76
N THR A 779 31.61 58.59 11.98
CA THR A 779 32.73 58.57 12.94
C THR A 779 33.88 59.46 12.49
N MET A 780 34.20 59.50 11.19
CA MET A 780 35.29 60.34 10.66
C MET A 780 34.98 61.83 10.81
N CYS A 781 33.79 62.28 10.40
CA CYS A 781 33.41 63.70 10.54
C CYS A 781 33.24 64.12 12.00
N LYS A 782 32.68 63.26 12.86
CA LYS A 782 32.60 63.54 14.31
C LYS A 782 33.98 63.69 14.94
N LYS A 783 34.95 62.87 14.52
CA LYS A 783 36.34 62.97 14.97
C LYS A 783 36.99 64.26 14.48
N ALA A 784 36.87 64.59 13.19
CA ALA A 784 37.38 65.82 12.61
C ALA A 784 36.77 67.09 13.25
N LEU A 785 35.46 67.07 13.51
CA LEU A 785 34.74 68.12 14.22
C LEU A 785 35.30 68.31 15.65
N ASN A 786 35.51 67.22 16.38
CA ASN A 786 36.07 67.27 17.74
C ASN A 786 37.51 67.80 17.75
N GLU A 787 38.33 67.42 16.77
CA GLU A 787 39.70 67.93 16.61
C GLU A 787 39.70 69.45 16.34
N GLU A 788 38.81 69.96 15.49
CA GLU A 788 38.70 71.42 15.24
C GLU A 788 38.13 72.19 16.43
N TRP A 789 37.20 71.61 17.19
CA TRP A 789 36.74 72.18 18.46
C TRP A 789 37.89 72.32 19.47
N GLN A 790 38.75 71.30 19.58
CA GLN A 790 39.93 71.35 20.45
C GLN A 790 40.93 72.43 20.00
N LYS A 791 41.16 72.59 18.69
CA LYS A 791 41.99 73.66 18.14
C LYS A 791 41.41 75.05 18.42
N ARG A 792 40.12 75.28 18.18
CA ARG A 792 39.47 76.57 18.51
C ARG A 792 39.57 76.91 19.99
N ALA A 793 39.33 75.94 20.88
CA ALA A 793 39.49 76.14 22.32
C ALA A 793 40.95 76.46 22.70
N ALA A 794 41.92 75.80 22.08
CA ALA A 794 43.34 76.06 22.30
C ALA A 794 43.77 77.44 21.77
N ARG A 795 43.27 77.90 20.62
CA ARG A 795 43.49 79.26 20.09
C ARG A 795 42.96 80.32 21.03
N ALA A 796 41.75 80.14 21.57
CA ALA A 796 41.18 81.07 22.54
C ALA A 796 42.00 81.16 23.84
N VAL A 797 42.54 80.02 24.32
CA VAL A 797 43.46 80.00 25.46
C VAL A 797 44.78 80.68 25.13
N ALA A 798 45.33 80.46 23.92
CA ALA A 798 46.52 81.14 23.43
C ALA A 798 46.33 82.65 23.34
N GLU A 799 45.23 83.11 22.74
CA GLU A 799 44.89 84.53 22.64
C GLU A 799 44.77 85.19 24.02
N LYS A 800 44.09 84.52 24.97
CA LYS A 800 43.98 85.01 26.35
C LYS A 800 45.34 85.07 27.06
N ALA A 801 46.23 84.11 26.81
CA ALA A 801 47.59 84.11 27.35
C ALA A 801 48.47 85.20 26.71
N LEU A 802 48.32 85.49 25.42
CA LEU A 802 48.97 86.62 24.74
C LEU A 802 48.55 87.96 25.34
N GLN A 803 47.29 88.07 25.79
CA GLN A 803 46.77 89.26 26.47
C GLN A 803 47.28 89.39 27.91
N SER A 804 47.34 88.30 28.68
CA SER A 804 47.82 88.34 30.08
C SER A 804 49.34 88.48 30.20
N ARG A 805 50.08 87.97 29.20
CA ARG A 805 51.55 87.96 29.11
C ARG A 805 52.25 87.33 30.32
N THR A 806 51.57 86.51 31.11
CA THR A 806 52.23 85.82 32.22
C THR A 806 52.94 84.57 31.70
N PRO A 807 54.18 84.27 32.15
CA PRO A 807 54.91 83.09 31.68
C PRO A 807 54.19 81.77 31.96
N ALA A 808 53.39 81.71 33.03
CA ALA A 808 52.58 80.53 33.37
C ALA A 808 51.44 80.31 32.36
N ASP A 809 50.72 81.38 31.99
CA ASP A 809 49.63 81.30 31.01
C ASP A 809 50.17 80.98 29.61
N LEU A 810 51.31 81.58 29.23
CA LEU A 810 51.96 81.34 27.94
C LEU A 810 52.48 79.88 27.83
N LYS A 811 53.09 79.31 28.87
CA LYS A 811 53.48 77.89 28.91
C LYS A 811 52.28 76.96 28.81
N MET A 812 51.21 77.26 29.54
CA MET A 812 49.98 76.46 29.51
C MET A 812 49.31 76.53 28.13
N ALA A 813 49.23 77.72 27.53
CA ALA A 813 48.71 77.92 26.18
C ALA A 813 49.53 77.18 25.13
N LEU A 814 50.86 77.20 25.23
CA LEU A 814 51.74 76.49 24.31
C LEU A 814 51.56 74.96 24.42
N ALA A 815 51.55 74.43 25.64
CA ALA A 815 51.34 72.99 25.87
C ALA A 815 49.96 72.53 25.36
N ARG A 816 48.92 73.32 25.62
CA ARG A 816 47.55 73.03 25.18
C ARG A 816 47.38 73.18 23.66
N GLY A 817 48.06 74.16 23.06
CA GLY A 817 48.11 74.35 21.62
C GLY A 817 48.80 73.22 20.88
N LYS A 818 49.96 72.77 21.38
CA LYS A 818 50.67 71.60 20.84
C LYS A 818 49.85 70.32 20.98
N ALA A 819 49.20 70.11 22.13
CA ALA A 819 48.33 68.95 22.35
C ALA A 819 47.09 68.96 21.45
N ALA A 820 46.56 70.14 21.09
CA ALA A 820 45.45 70.28 20.14
C ALA A 820 45.89 70.25 18.66
N GLY A 821 47.21 70.18 18.39
CA GLY A 821 47.74 70.17 17.03
C GLY A 821 47.62 71.51 16.30
N LEU A 822 47.72 72.63 17.02
CA LEU A 822 47.88 73.95 16.38
C LEU A 822 49.21 74.03 15.65
N GLU A 823 49.22 74.68 14.49
CA GLU A 823 50.43 74.78 13.68
C GLU A 823 51.46 75.72 14.31
N ALA A 824 52.73 75.52 13.97
CA ALA A 824 53.84 76.28 14.54
C ALA A 824 53.66 77.79 14.36
N HIS A 825 53.08 78.25 13.24
CA HIS A 825 52.83 79.66 12.98
C HIS A 825 51.74 80.26 13.88
N GLU A 826 50.79 79.45 14.36
CA GLU A 826 49.71 79.88 15.27
C GLU A 826 50.20 80.01 16.71
N LEU A 827 51.19 79.20 17.08
CA LEU A 827 51.84 79.25 18.39
C LEU A 827 53.04 80.18 18.43
N PHE A 828 53.55 80.60 17.27
CA PHE A 828 54.76 81.41 17.13
C PHE A 828 54.74 82.67 17.99
N GLN A 829 53.60 83.37 18.07
CA GLN A 829 53.49 84.58 18.91
C GLN A 829 53.55 84.26 20.41
N VAL A 830 52.98 83.13 20.84
CA VAL A 830 53.01 82.67 22.24
C VAL A 830 54.42 82.22 22.61
N GLU A 831 55.06 81.47 21.72
CA GLU A 831 56.43 80.97 21.85
C GLU A 831 57.43 82.14 21.89
N SER A 832 57.34 83.08 20.94
CA SER A 832 58.21 84.26 20.88
C SER A 832 58.04 85.17 22.10
N LEU A 833 56.80 85.38 22.58
CA LEU A 833 56.59 86.14 23.81
C LEU A 833 57.13 85.41 25.04
N LEU A 834 56.94 84.10 25.14
CA LEU A 834 57.46 83.30 26.25
C LEU A 834 59.00 83.27 26.28
N GLU A 835 59.66 83.32 25.13
CA GLU A 835 61.13 83.45 25.04
C GLU A 835 61.62 84.86 25.41
N SER A 836 60.78 85.88 25.24
CA SER A 836 61.10 87.28 25.55
C SER A 836 60.82 87.71 27.00
N THR A 837 59.92 86.98 27.69
CA THR A 837 59.53 87.20 29.10
C THR A 837 60.27 86.26 30.02
#